data_AF-A1S4L5-F1
#
_entry.id   AF-A1S4L5-F1
#
_cell.length_a   1.000
_cell.length_b   1.000
_cell.length_c   1.000
_cell.angle_alpha   90.00
_cell.angle_beta   90.00
_cell.angle_gamma   90.00
#
_symmetry.space_group_name_H-M   'P 1'
#
loop_
_entity.id
_entity.type
_entity.pdbx_description
1 polymer ?
#
loop_
_entity_poly.entity_id
_entity_poly.type
_entity_poly.pdbx_seq_one_letter_code
_entity_poly.pdbx_strand_id
1 'polypeptide(L)'
;MMSVKTPPLRLALCRVQRCPNDAVRITASEPDWHALIEEAQKGSTIALGEDGTLLMLPALEAAKQRLHPLALLQALGSGKNAIHTALAQAGRAPADAEILFEPVTLECVIRHAEQLASRTHPVYGNYWSHPRYQARVVALVNTPDQSGNDQSSTDAVSSRMAGGDTLVLTQGSARLTLGLNGPESAHNSPNTLVANALPWLLPLALPNADWSHIQRRLTQVQASLNAIKDNSAKGQAALAKLIADAVDEMTPGCRALVLVGDTAKALAAEAAALSWRIAESLRDDIELVTPAGSVFAPSPATADGLAFVYPGVGVASASMLSSLHLRFADSFDALDQQSREHGLDGLNALLQPRELEDNPSLAEQAVAGVGASYLMARILTTELGLKPAIALGYSMGEAAMVASHGLWQDPFAMAHDTLESELFNEQISGELKAVRALWQLDEETPQDNPAPKAAKSRARKKAAASNALKWQSAVVRLSAEEIRPHLADFPRVSIAIAQGPSTVLAGDETELKHLCKTLGKRPLTTGLVTAMHTPAAAAIKAQLKAFYLRPLAQVSGDARAALPVMLSAGTDTPLQLADECQPDAVAHAIATTFSEPLDFTALVLRAAKAGARLFVEVGAGRQTSGIIQAIADARLMRLSAHPCDGQDGKALQKTLARLIAHSIPMNLSRLRPAIADAPRAAQETTP
;
A
#
# COMPACT_ATOMS: atom_id res chain seq x y z
N MET A 1 -16.92 39.30 21.23
CA MET A 1 -17.77 38.09 21.22
C MET A 1 -17.17 37.11 20.23
N MET A 2 -16.45 36.09 20.71
CA MET A 2 -16.02 34.98 19.86
C MET A 2 -17.27 34.22 19.42
N SER A 3 -17.57 34.25 18.13
CA SER A 3 -18.65 33.47 17.53
C SER A 3 -18.33 31.99 17.76
N VAL A 4 -19.10 31.33 18.62
CA VAL A 4 -19.07 29.88 18.77
C VAL A 4 -19.50 29.31 17.41
N LYS A 5 -18.54 28.87 16.59
CA LYS A 5 -18.83 28.20 15.33
C LYS A 5 -19.59 26.92 15.66
N THR A 6 -20.88 26.89 15.38
CA THR A 6 -21.68 25.66 15.40
C THR A 6 -20.99 24.65 14.48
N PRO A 7 -20.75 23.40 14.93
CA PRO A 7 -20.14 22.39 14.08
C PRO A 7 -20.95 22.20 12.79
N PRO A 8 -20.28 21.92 11.65
CA PRO A 8 -20.99 21.72 10.38
C PRO A 8 -21.95 20.54 10.49
N LEU A 9 -23.08 20.64 9.78
CA LEU A 9 -24.03 19.56 9.59
C LEU A 9 -23.28 18.34 9.01
N ARG A 10 -23.46 17.15 9.59
CA ARG A 10 -22.82 15.90 9.10
C ARG A 10 -23.78 14.73 9.21
N LEU A 11 -24.61 14.57 8.19
CA LEU A 11 -25.50 13.42 8.07
C LEU A 11 -24.95 12.45 7.02
N ALA A 12 -24.98 11.17 7.35
CA ALA A 12 -24.60 10.09 6.46
C ALA A 12 -25.81 9.63 5.64
N LEU A 13 -25.64 9.54 4.32
CA LEU A 13 -26.56 8.86 3.42
C LEU A 13 -26.02 7.45 3.15
N CYS A 14 -26.60 6.43 3.77
CA CYS A 14 -26.12 5.05 3.73
C CYS A 14 -27.09 4.15 2.96
N ARG A 15 -26.59 3.23 2.13
CA ARG A 15 -27.43 2.21 1.49
C ARG A 15 -27.34 0.90 2.26
N VAL A 16 -28.48 0.31 2.58
CA VAL A 16 -28.60 -0.93 3.35
C VAL A 16 -29.43 -1.97 2.59
N GLN A 17 -29.12 -3.25 2.80
CA GLN A 17 -29.89 -4.35 2.22
C GLN A 17 -31.26 -4.53 2.87
N ARG A 18 -31.39 -4.14 4.15
CA ARG A 18 -32.63 -4.22 4.92
C ARG A 18 -32.77 -3.01 5.82
N CYS A 19 -33.92 -2.35 5.73
CA CYS A 19 -34.27 -1.22 6.58
C CYS A 19 -34.40 -1.66 8.06
N PRO A 20 -33.76 -0.95 9.02
CA PRO A 20 -33.97 -1.19 10.45
C PRO A 20 -35.44 -1.06 10.85
N ASN A 21 -35.89 -1.85 11.83
CA ASN A 21 -37.29 -1.85 12.25
C ASN A 21 -37.71 -0.56 12.99
N ASP A 22 -36.73 0.15 13.56
CA ASP A 22 -36.86 1.40 14.31
C ASP A 22 -36.68 2.66 13.44
N ALA A 23 -36.40 2.49 12.14
CA ALA A 23 -36.22 3.62 11.23
C ALA A 23 -37.58 4.28 10.89
N VAL A 24 -37.60 5.62 10.91
CA VAL A 24 -38.74 6.42 10.50
C VAL A 24 -38.82 6.42 8.97
N ARG A 25 -39.91 5.88 8.40
CA ARG A 25 -40.07 5.74 6.95
C ARG A 25 -40.73 6.95 6.33
N ILE A 26 -40.11 7.48 5.30
CA ILE A 26 -40.66 8.55 4.47
C ILE A 26 -41.01 7.98 3.10
N THR A 27 -42.31 7.80 2.86
CA THR A 27 -42.85 7.27 1.59
C THR A 27 -43.22 8.37 0.59
N ALA A 28 -43.00 9.63 0.95
CA ALA A 28 -43.23 10.75 0.03
C ALA A 28 -42.16 10.74 -1.08
N SER A 29 -42.59 10.94 -2.32
CA SER A 29 -41.68 11.06 -3.47
C SER A 29 -40.80 12.30 -3.40
N GLU A 30 -41.28 13.37 -2.75
CA GLU A 30 -40.58 14.64 -2.58
C GLU A 30 -40.60 15.06 -1.10
N PRO A 31 -39.52 14.79 -0.35
CA PRO A 31 -39.48 15.07 1.08
C PRO A 31 -39.19 16.53 1.42
N ASP A 32 -39.71 17.01 2.55
CA ASP A 32 -39.26 18.25 3.18
C ASP A 32 -37.85 18.06 3.78
N TRP A 33 -36.83 18.44 3.02
CA TRP A 33 -35.43 18.28 3.42
C TRP A 33 -35.07 18.99 4.73
N HIS A 34 -35.70 20.13 5.03
CA HIS A 34 -35.44 20.85 6.27
C HIS A 34 -35.94 20.03 7.47
N ALA A 35 -37.18 19.56 7.41
CA ALA A 35 -37.77 18.75 8.48
C ALA A 35 -37.02 17.42 8.69
N LEU A 36 -36.61 16.75 7.61
CA LEU A 36 -35.87 15.49 7.72
C LEU A 36 -34.48 15.66 8.32
N ILE A 37 -33.77 16.73 7.95
CA ILE A 37 -32.44 17.01 8.51
C ILE A 37 -32.56 17.29 10.01
N GLU A 38 -33.54 18.08 10.44
CA GLU A 38 -33.78 18.35 11.86
C GLU A 38 -34.08 17.07 12.64
N GLU A 39 -34.90 16.16 12.10
CA GLU A 39 -35.20 14.88 12.73
C GLU A 39 -33.98 13.95 12.80
N ALA A 40 -33.19 13.86 11.73
CA ALA A 40 -31.95 13.08 11.74
C ALA A 40 -30.95 13.63 12.77
N GLN A 41 -30.86 14.96 12.91
CA GLN A 41 -30.00 15.61 13.91
C GLN A 41 -30.41 15.31 15.36
N LYS A 42 -31.70 15.05 15.63
CA LYS A 42 -32.19 14.61 16.94
C LYS A 42 -31.82 13.15 17.27
N GLY A 43 -31.18 12.45 16.32
CA GLY A 43 -30.72 11.07 16.48
C GLY A 43 -31.59 10.01 15.80
N SER A 44 -32.64 10.43 15.09
CA SER A 44 -33.52 9.50 14.37
C SER A 44 -32.83 8.92 13.13
N THR A 45 -32.98 7.62 12.90
CA THR A 45 -32.62 6.99 11.62
C THR A 45 -33.80 7.12 10.66
N ILE A 46 -33.61 7.78 9.54
CA ILE A 46 -34.67 8.04 8.56
C ILE A 46 -34.45 7.16 7.34
N ALA A 47 -35.45 6.36 6.98
CA ALA A 47 -35.45 5.59 5.75
C ALA A 47 -36.15 6.37 4.64
N LEU A 48 -35.41 6.60 3.55
CA LEU A 48 -35.82 7.37 2.38
C LEU A 48 -36.17 6.44 1.22
N GLY A 49 -37.25 6.75 0.51
CA GLY A 49 -37.68 6.04 -0.71
C GLY A 49 -38.62 4.87 -0.42
N GLU A 50 -39.28 4.38 -1.47
CA GLU A 50 -40.31 3.32 -1.37
C GLU A 50 -39.74 1.98 -0.91
N ASP A 51 -38.49 1.67 -1.27
CA ASP A 51 -37.81 0.44 -0.84
C ASP A 51 -37.20 0.54 0.56
N GLY A 52 -37.11 1.76 1.12
CA GLY A 52 -36.54 2.06 2.44
C GLY A 52 -35.06 1.67 2.58
N THR A 53 -34.33 1.51 1.47
CA THR A 53 -32.95 1.02 1.47
C THR A 53 -31.91 2.12 1.66
N LEU A 54 -32.31 3.40 1.53
CA LEU A 54 -31.44 4.54 1.81
C LEU A 54 -31.74 5.08 3.20
N LEU A 55 -30.73 5.14 4.07
CA LEU A 55 -30.82 5.70 5.40
C LEU A 55 -30.15 7.07 5.47
N MET A 56 -30.78 7.99 6.18
CA MET A 56 -30.19 9.25 6.61
C MET A 56 -30.13 9.30 8.14
N LEU A 57 -28.94 9.48 8.69
CA LEU A 57 -28.67 9.48 10.13
C LEU A 57 -27.39 10.26 10.46
N PRO A 58 -27.13 10.64 11.72
CA PRO A 58 -25.88 11.29 12.10
C PRO A 58 -24.66 10.48 11.69
N ALA A 59 -23.65 11.11 11.09
CA ALA A 59 -22.48 10.40 10.57
C ALA A 59 -21.72 9.61 11.64
N LEU A 60 -21.67 10.13 12.87
CA LEU A 60 -21.08 9.41 14.00
C LEU A 60 -21.85 8.14 14.36
N GLU A 61 -23.18 8.18 14.26
CA GLU A 61 -24.04 7.04 14.56
C GLU A 61 -23.96 5.99 13.45
N ALA A 62 -23.93 6.41 12.18
CA ALA A 62 -23.61 5.53 11.05
C ALA A 62 -22.27 4.82 11.26
N ALA A 63 -21.24 5.53 11.73
CA ALA A 63 -19.93 4.95 12.00
C ALA A 63 -19.98 3.89 13.12
N LYS A 64 -20.68 4.16 14.23
CA LYS A 64 -20.89 3.16 15.30
C LYS A 64 -21.62 1.92 14.81
N GLN A 65 -22.59 2.11 13.91
CA GLN A 65 -23.33 1.02 13.27
C GLN A 65 -22.57 0.36 12.11
N ARG A 66 -21.33 0.77 11.84
CA ARG A 66 -20.49 0.28 10.73
C ARG A 66 -21.17 0.41 9.37
N LEU A 67 -21.99 1.44 9.20
CA LEU A 67 -22.63 1.79 7.94
C LEU A 67 -21.73 2.73 7.16
N HIS A 68 -21.46 2.38 5.89
CA HIS A 68 -20.65 3.21 5.01
C HIS A 68 -21.54 4.20 4.24
N PRO A 69 -21.31 5.52 4.37
CA PRO A 69 -22.07 6.52 3.60
C PRO A 69 -21.68 6.50 2.13
N LEU A 70 -22.68 6.57 1.24
CA LEU A 70 -22.53 6.94 -0.17
C LEU A 70 -22.09 8.40 -0.29
N ALA A 71 -22.75 9.27 0.48
CA ALA A 71 -22.44 10.68 0.57
C ALA A 71 -22.63 11.17 2.01
N LEU A 72 -21.91 12.24 2.35
CA LEU A 72 -22.15 13.02 3.55
C LEU A 72 -22.85 14.32 3.14
N LEU A 73 -24.04 14.55 3.70
CA LEU A 73 -24.73 15.82 3.59
C LEU A 73 -24.13 16.80 4.60
N GLN A 74 -23.51 17.88 4.09
CA GLN A 74 -22.69 18.81 4.87
C GLN A 74 -23.37 20.14 5.16
N ALA A 75 -24.31 20.56 4.32
CA ALA A 75 -25.00 21.83 4.46
C ALA A 75 -26.30 21.87 3.66
N LEU A 76 -27.17 22.79 4.08
CA LEU A 76 -28.39 23.17 3.40
C LEU A 76 -28.49 24.69 3.41
N GLY A 77 -28.74 25.28 2.25
CA GLY A 77 -29.01 26.71 2.11
C GLY A 77 -30.38 26.94 1.50
N SER A 78 -31.01 28.07 1.83
CA SER A 78 -32.30 28.48 1.29
C SER A 78 -32.30 29.97 0.91
N GLY A 79 -33.16 30.34 -0.04
CA GLY A 79 -33.34 31.73 -0.50
C GLY A 79 -32.32 32.21 -1.55
N LYS A 80 -32.27 33.53 -1.79
CA LYS A 80 -31.55 34.15 -2.91
C LYS A 80 -30.03 33.89 -2.95
N ASN A 81 -29.41 33.53 -1.82
CA ASN A 81 -27.98 33.24 -1.68
C ASN A 81 -27.71 31.82 -1.15
N ALA A 82 -28.63 30.87 -1.39
CA ALA A 82 -28.55 29.51 -0.85
C ALA A 82 -27.23 28.80 -1.16
N ILE A 83 -26.72 28.93 -2.40
CA ILE A 83 -25.44 28.33 -2.82
C ILE A 83 -24.28 28.80 -1.94
N HIS A 84 -24.12 30.13 -1.83
CA HIS A 84 -23.05 30.72 -1.03
C HIS A 84 -23.19 30.38 0.45
N THR A 85 -24.42 30.34 0.96
CA THR A 85 -24.71 30.03 2.35
C THR A 85 -24.38 28.56 2.67
N ALA A 86 -24.83 27.63 1.82
CA ALA A 86 -24.59 26.21 1.98
C ALA A 86 -23.09 25.88 1.84
N LEU A 87 -22.40 26.44 0.84
CA LEU A 87 -20.96 26.24 0.67
C LEU A 87 -20.16 26.82 1.84
N ALA A 88 -20.51 28.01 2.33
CA ALA A 88 -19.87 28.60 3.50
C ALA A 88 -20.07 27.75 4.76
N GLN A 89 -21.29 27.22 4.97
CA GLN A 89 -21.59 26.30 6.08
C GLN A 89 -20.80 24.98 5.97
N ALA A 90 -20.60 24.48 4.75
CA ALA A 90 -19.76 23.30 4.48
C ALA A 90 -18.25 23.61 4.52
N GLY A 91 -17.83 24.87 4.72
CA GLY A 91 -16.43 25.27 4.70
C GLY A 91 -15.78 25.12 3.31
N ARG A 92 -16.49 25.52 2.26
CA ARG A 92 -16.08 25.40 0.85
C ARG A 92 -16.21 26.73 0.12
N ALA A 93 -15.31 27.01 -0.82
CA ALA A 93 -15.47 28.09 -1.79
C ALA A 93 -16.18 27.56 -3.06
N PRO A 94 -16.82 28.43 -3.87
CA PRO A 94 -17.41 28.02 -5.15
C PRO A 94 -16.43 27.34 -6.11
N ALA A 95 -15.15 27.68 -6.06
CA ALA A 95 -14.11 27.03 -6.87
C ALA A 95 -13.83 25.57 -6.45
N ASP A 96 -14.22 25.18 -5.24
CA ASP A 96 -13.99 23.85 -4.68
C ASP A 96 -15.18 22.89 -4.90
N ALA A 97 -16.26 23.37 -5.55
CA ALA A 97 -17.50 22.63 -5.70
C ALA A 97 -18.01 22.61 -7.15
N GLU A 98 -18.55 21.46 -7.55
CA GLU A 98 -19.34 21.35 -8.76
C GLU A 98 -20.77 21.76 -8.47
N ILE A 99 -21.24 22.81 -9.14
CA ILE A 99 -22.58 23.37 -8.94
C ILE A 99 -23.50 22.82 -10.02
N LEU A 100 -24.49 22.04 -9.61
CA LEU A 100 -25.48 21.43 -10.48
C LEU A 100 -26.83 22.12 -10.27
N PHE A 101 -27.39 22.67 -11.34
CA PHE A 101 -28.70 23.30 -11.33
C PHE A 101 -29.77 22.25 -11.67
N GLU A 102 -30.19 21.50 -10.66
CA GLU A 102 -31.18 20.44 -10.77
C GLU A 102 -32.18 20.50 -9.59
N PRO A 103 -33.44 20.09 -9.78
CA PRO A 103 -34.40 19.97 -8.69
C PRO A 103 -33.83 19.13 -7.55
N VAL A 104 -33.98 19.62 -6.32
CA VAL A 104 -33.50 18.92 -5.11
C VAL A 104 -34.53 17.86 -4.69
N THR A 105 -34.78 16.89 -5.56
CA THR A 105 -35.68 15.75 -5.31
C THR A 105 -34.92 14.58 -4.69
N LEU A 106 -35.64 13.64 -4.08
CA LEU A 106 -35.03 12.44 -3.49
C LEU A 106 -34.24 11.62 -4.54
N GLU A 107 -34.81 11.45 -5.74
CA GLU A 107 -34.15 10.77 -6.86
C GLU A 107 -32.84 11.47 -7.27
N CYS A 108 -32.85 12.80 -7.35
CA CYS A 108 -31.68 13.60 -7.69
C CYS A 108 -30.57 13.46 -6.65
N VAL A 109 -30.93 13.52 -5.36
CA VAL A 109 -29.99 13.33 -4.25
C VAL A 109 -29.40 11.93 -4.25
N ILE A 110 -30.21 10.88 -4.48
CA ILE A 110 -29.73 9.49 -4.58
C ILE A 110 -28.75 9.35 -5.74
N ARG A 111 -29.17 9.76 -6.94
CA ARG A 111 -28.36 9.66 -8.16
C ARG A 111 -27.02 10.35 -7.98
N HIS A 112 -27.01 11.58 -7.47
CA HIS A 112 -25.78 12.34 -7.30
C HIS A 112 -24.95 11.87 -6.12
N ALA A 113 -25.54 11.33 -5.05
CA ALA A 113 -24.79 10.65 -4.01
C ALA A 113 -24.04 9.43 -4.56
N GLU A 114 -24.67 8.64 -5.44
CA GLU A 114 -24.04 7.47 -6.08
C GLU A 114 -22.98 7.87 -7.12
N GLN A 115 -23.26 8.90 -7.94
CA GLN A 115 -22.27 9.44 -8.87
C GLN A 115 -21.07 10.04 -8.13
N LEU A 116 -21.32 10.72 -7.02
CA LEU A 116 -20.27 11.28 -6.19
C LEU A 116 -19.45 10.17 -5.51
N ALA A 117 -20.11 9.13 -4.99
CA ALA A 117 -19.49 7.95 -4.41
C ALA A 117 -18.61 7.18 -5.41
N SER A 118 -18.96 7.18 -6.69
CA SER A 118 -18.23 6.43 -7.73
C SER A 118 -17.04 7.15 -8.36
N ARG A 119 -16.79 8.43 -8.02
CA ARG A 119 -15.62 9.16 -8.54
C ARG A 119 -14.31 8.50 -8.06
N THR A 120 -13.26 8.46 -8.88
CA THR A 120 -11.92 7.91 -8.55
C THR A 120 -10.76 8.86 -8.90
N HIS A 121 -9.61 8.76 -8.24
CA HIS A 121 -8.39 9.52 -8.56
C HIS A 121 -7.63 8.75 -9.62
N PRO A 122 -6.95 9.43 -10.55
CA PRO A 122 -6.02 8.77 -11.46
C PRO A 122 -4.90 8.00 -10.73
N VAL A 123 -4.48 8.48 -9.55
CA VAL A 123 -3.32 7.92 -8.81
C VAL A 123 -3.73 7.10 -7.57
N TYR A 124 -4.68 7.60 -6.78
CA TYR A 124 -5.05 7.06 -5.46
C TYR A 124 -6.41 6.35 -5.42
N GLY A 125 -7.05 6.12 -6.57
CA GLY A 125 -8.36 5.45 -6.62
C GLY A 125 -9.40 6.14 -5.71
N ASN A 126 -10.05 5.41 -4.80
CA ASN A 126 -11.06 5.98 -3.88
C ASN A 126 -10.49 6.59 -2.57
N TYR A 127 -9.21 6.98 -2.51
CA TYR A 127 -8.55 7.45 -1.28
C TYR A 127 -8.26 8.97 -1.27
N TRP A 128 -8.72 9.71 -0.23
CA TRP A 128 -8.93 11.17 -0.37
C TRP A 128 -8.71 12.06 0.86
N SER A 129 -7.89 11.68 1.84
CA SER A 129 -7.66 12.55 3.01
C SER A 129 -6.90 13.87 2.71
N HIS A 130 -6.61 14.21 1.44
CA HIS A 130 -5.84 15.39 1.04
C HIS A 130 -6.70 16.64 0.76
N PRO A 131 -6.35 17.83 1.31
CA PRO A 131 -7.00 19.10 0.99
C PRO A 131 -7.04 19.54 -0.49
N ARG A 132 -6.14 19.06 -1.35
CA ARG A 132 -6.03 19.44 -2.77
C ARG A 132 -7.02 18.67 -3.66
N TYR A 133 -7.60 17.59 -3.14
CA TYR A 133 -8.57 16.74 -3.85
C TYR A 133 -10.01 16.93 -3.32
N GLN A 134 -10.27 18.07 -2.67
CA GLN A 134 -11.58 18.51 -2.18
C GLN A 134 -12.62 18.78 -3.28
N ALA A 135 -12.26 18.66 -4.57
CA ALA A 135 -13.13 18.83 -5.74
C ALA A 135 -14.16 17.69 -5.94
N ARG A 136 -14.79 17.25 -4.83
CA ARG A 136 -15.87 16.24 -4.78
C ARG A 136 -16.97 16.70 -3.84
N VAL A 137 -17.22 17.99 -3.92
CA VAL A 137 -18.35 18.66 -3.33
C VAL A 137 -19.31 18.90 -4.47
N VAL A 138 -20.54 18.43 -4.35
CA VAL A 138 -21.62 18.72 -5.29
C VAL A 138 -22.63 19.59 -4.57
N ALA A 139 -22.94 20.76 -5.14
CA ALA A 139 -24.03 21.60 -4.71
C ALA A 139 -25.22 21.38 -5.65
N LEU A 140 -26.28 20.75 -5.15
CA LEU A 140 -27.54 20.54 -5.88
C LEU A 140 -28.45 21.73 -5.62
N VAL A 141 -28.76 22.50 -6.66
CA VAL A 141 -29.47 23.77 -6.57
C VAL A 141 -30.82 23.68 -7.26
N ASN A 142 -31.90 23.92 -6.52
CA ASN A 142 -33.24 23.95 -7.10
C ASN A 142 -33.34 25.07 -8.16
N THR A 143 -33.75 24.73 -9.37
CA THR A 143 -33.89 25.71 -10.45
C THR A 143 -34.99 26.70 -10.12
N PRO A 144 -34.73 28.03 -10.12
CA PRO A 144 -35.80 29.00 -9.95
C PRO A 144 -36.76 28.89 -11.13
N ASP A 145 -38.03 28.64 -10.82
CA ASP A 145 -39.10 28.53 -11.81
C ASP A 145 -39.14 29.82 -12.66
N GLN A 146 -38.87 29.71 -13.97
CA GLN A 146 -39.01 30.83 -14.90
C GLN A 146 -40.45 30.98 -15.43
N SER A 147 -41.42 30.26 -14.87
CA SER A 147 -42.83 30.37 -15.27
C SER A 147 -43.67 31.10 -14.20
N GLY A 148 -43.57 32.43 -14.19
CA GLY A 148 -44.31 33.26 -13.23
C GLY A 148 -44.74 34.59 -13.81
N ASN A 149 -45.46 34.57 -14.94
CA ASN A 149 -46.15 35.76 -15.46
C ASN A 149 -47.67 35.58 -15.59
N ASP A 150 -48.27 34.69 -14.79
CA ASP A 150 -49.74 34.62 -14.69
C ASP A 150 -50.21 34.67 -13.23
N GLN A 151 -50.84 35.80 -12.90
CA GLN A 151 -51.59 36.00 -11.66
C GLN A 151 -52.93 35.29 -11.77
N SER A 152 -53.05 34.05 -11.30
CA SER A 152 -54.29 33.55 -10.68
C SER A 152 -54.13 32.13 -10.14
N SER A 153 -54.06 32.00 -8.81
CA SER A 153 -54.75 30.94 -8.07
C SER A 153 -54.47 31.09 -6.58
N THR A 154 -55.55 31.14 -5.81
CA THR A 154 -55.58 31.17 -4.36
C THR A 154 -55.66 29.74 -3.85
N ASP A 155 -54.53 29.09 -3.59
CA ASP A 155 -54.47 27.88 -2.75
C ASP A 155 -53.20 27.91 -1.89
N ALA A 156 -53.40 27.97 -0.58
CA ALA A 156 -52.40 28.40 0.41
C ALA A 156 -51.63 27.25 1.10
N VAL A 157 -51.36 26.13 0.41
CA VAL A 157 -50.62 24.99 1.01
C VAL A 157 -49.43 24.48 0.16
N SER A 158 -49.26 24.95 -1.08
CA SER A 158 -48.16 24.54 -1.97
C SER A 158 -47.06 25.60 -2.16
N SER A 159 -47.09 26.74 -1.44
CA SER A 159 -46.21 27.89 -1.70
C SER A 159 -44.89 27.94 -0.89
N ARG A 160 -44.46 26.85 -0.22
CA ARG A 160 -43.18 26.85 0.52
C ARG A 160 -41.93 26.40 -0.28
N MET A 161 -42.07 26.01 -1.55
CA MET A 161 -40.92 25.57 -2.38
C MET A 161 -40.47 26.60 -3.45
N ALA A 162 -41.01 27.82 -3.44
CA ALA A 162 -40.58 28.89 -4.35
C ALA A 162 -39.40 29.68 -3.74
N GLY A 163 -38.17 29.13 -3.77
CA GLY A 163 -37.01 29.89 -3.31
C GLY A 163 -35.66 29.18 -3.15
N GLY A 164 -35.13 28.53 -4.19
CA GLY A 164 -33.68 28.34 -4.37
C GLY A 164 -32.95 27.49 -3.33
N ASP A 165 -33.50 26.39 -2.83
CA ASP A 165 -32.78 25.52 -1.89
C ASP A 165 -31.51 24.90 -2.52
N THR A 166 -30.47 24.72 -1.71
CA THR A 166 -29.21 24.09 -2.10
C THR A 166 -28.76 23.07 -1.07
N LEU A 167 -28.61 21.79 -1.48
CA LEU A 167 -27.94 20.78 -0.65
C LEU A 167 -26.49 20.63 -1.08
N VAL A 168 -25.57 20.62 -0.11
CA VAL A 168 -24.16 20.35 -0.36
C VAL A 168 -23.83 18.93 0.08
N LEU A 169 -23.56 18.10 -0.92
CA LEU A 169 -23.10 16.73 -0.73
C LEU A 169 -21.58 16.70 -0.85
N THR A 170 -20.96 15.94 0.02
CA THR A 170 -19.56 15.53 -0.09
C THR A 170 -19.51 14.03 -0.23
N GLN A 171 -18.50 13.52 -0.93
CA GLN A 171 -18.36 12.09 -1.11
C GLN A 171 -18.26 11.37 0.25
N GLY A 172 -19.05 10.31 0.43
CA GLY A 172 -19.00 9.46 1.60
C GLY A 172 -17.87 8.44 1.48
N SER A 173 -17.48 7.83 2.60
CA SER A 173 -16.43 6.82 2.68
C SER A 173 -16.91 5.45 2.18
N ALA A 174 -17.63 5.37 1.05
CA ALA A 174 -18.22 4.14 0.52
C ALA A 174 -17.15 3.05 0.37
N ARG A 175 -16.96 2.28 1.44
CA ARG A 175 -15.98 1.21 1.59
C ARG A 175 -16.79 -0.05 1.79
N LEU A 176 -17.36 -0.58 0.72
CA LEU A 176 -17.44 -2.03 0.67
C LEU A 176 -15.98 -2.47 0.52
N THR A 177 -15.33 -2.82 1.63
CA THR A 177 -13.95 -3.33 1.60
C THR A 177 -13.95 -4.51 0.65
N LEU A 178 -13.24 -4.37 -0.48
CA LEU A 178 -13.21 -5.44 -1.49
C LEU A 178 -12.64 -6.68 -0.80
N GLY A 179 -13.25 -7.86 -1.06
CA GLY A 179 -12.72 -9.13 -0.57
C GLY A 179 -11.33 -9.42 -1.10
N LEU A 180 -10.57 -10.34 -0.50
CA LEU A 180 -9.25 -10.73 -1.03
C LEU A 180 -9.32 -11.89 -2.04
N ASN A 181 -10.53 -12.34 -2.38
CA ASN A 181 -10.74 -13.54 -3.15
C ASN A 181 -11.94 -13.41 -4.10
N GLY A 182 -11.70 -13.63 -5.39
CA GLY A 182 -12.71 -13.64 -6.45
C GLY A 182 -13.10 -12.26 -7.03
N PRO A 183 -13.76 -12.27 -8.20
CA PRO A 183 -14.37 -11.08 -8.77
C PRO A 183 -15.55 -10.65 -7.89
N GLU A 184 -15.73 -9.35 -7.73
CA GLU A 184 -16.92 -8.85 -7.03
C GLU A 184 -18.17 -9.24 -7.81
N SER A 185 -19.22 -9.63 -7.09
CA SER A 185 -20.52 -9.90 -7.71
C SER A 185 -20.97 -8.64 -8.47
N ALA A 186 -21.21 -8.78 -9.77
CA ALA A 186 -21.65 -7.71 -10.68
C ALA A 186 -23.00 -7.06 -10.32
N HIS A 187 -23.55 -7.35 -9.13
CA HIS A 187 -24.82 -6.84 -8.63
C HIS A 187 -24.74 -5.45 -8.00
N ASN A 188 -23.55 -4.90 -7.72
CA ASN A 188 -23.41 -3.65 -6.95
C ASN A 188 -23.01 -2.39 -7.76
N SER A 189 -22.78 -2.50 -9.07
CA SER A 189 -22.84 -1.37 -10.03
C SER A 189 -22.46 -1.86 -11.42
N PRO A 190 -23.31 -1.70 -12.45
CA PRO A 190 -22.99 -2.14 -13.80
C PRO A 190 -21.89 -1.30 -14.49
N ASN A 191 -21.44 -0.17 -13.89
CA ASN A 191 -20.51 0.77 -14.52
C ASN A 191 -19.17 1.00 -13.80
N THR A 192 -18.89 0.34 -12.67
CA THR A 192 -17.63 0.54 -11.93
C THR A 192 -16.70 -0.69 -12.05
N LEU A 193 -15.86 -0.63 -13.08
CA LEU A 193 -14.48 -1.15 -13.12
C LEU A 193 -14.26 -2.68 -13.03
N VAL A 194 -14.28 -3.31 -14.21
CA VAL A 194 -13.62 -4.61 -14.52
C VAL A 194 -12.11 -4.61 -14.18
N ALA A 195 -11.49 -3.45 -13.91
CA ALA A 195 -10.06 -3.28 -13.73
C ALA A 195 -9.45 -3.92 -12.46
N ASN A 196 -10.25 -4.25 -11.44
CA ASN A 196 -9.75 -4.68 -10.11
C ASN A 196 -10.26 -6.06 -9.64
N ALA A 197 -10.82 -6.87 -10.53
CA ALA A 197 -11.23 -8.23 -10.19
C ALA A 197 -10.01 -9.11 -9.86
N LEU A 198 -10.02 -9.75 -8.68
CA LEU A 198 -9.04 -10.78 -8.34
C LEU A 198 -9.53 -12.14 -8.81
N PRO A 199 -8.64 -13.05 -9.23
CA PRO A 199 -9.02 -14.44 -9.43
C PRO A 199 -9.49 -15.08 -8.12
N TRP A 200 -10.19 -16.21 -8.23
CA TRP A 200 -10.44 -17.06 -7.07
C TRP A 200 -9.16 -17.81 -6.66
N LEU A 201 -8.89 -17.84 -5.36
CA LEU A 201 -8.03 -18.77 -4.64
C LEU A 201 -8.92 -19.84 -4.03
N LEU A 202 -8.78 -21.08 -4.48
CA LEU A 202 -9.43 -22.26 -3.92
C LEU A 202 -8.38 -23.10 -3.19
N PRO A 203 -8.25 -22.95 -1.86
CA PRO A 203 -7.31 -23.75 -1.07
C PRO A 203 -7.89 -25.15 -0.84
N LEU A 204 -7.06 -26.18 -1.00
CA LEU A 204 -7.41 -27.57 -0.74
C LEU A 204 -6.56 -28.07 0.42
N ALA A 205 -7.20 -28.36 1.55
CA ALA A 205 -6.53 -29.00 2.68
C ALA A 205 -6.07 -30.42 2.29
N LEU A 206 -4.82 -30.74 2.62
CA LEU A 206 -4.16 -32.01 2.31
C LEU A 206 -3.67 -32.67 3.60
N PRO A 207 -4.56 -33.31 4.39
CA PRO A 207 -4.18 -33.94 5.66
C PRO A 207 -3.18 -35.09 5.45
N ASN A 208 -3.17 -35.71 4.27
CA ASN A 208 -2.16 -36.68 3.87
C ASN A 208 -1.38 -36.19 2.65
N ALA A 209 -0.08 -36.44 2.70
CA ALA A 209 0.97 -36.02 1.80
C ALA A 209 1.17 -36.95 0.60
N ASP A 210 0.57 -38.14 0.62
CA ASP A 210 0.81 -39.16 -0.38
C ASP A 210 0.14 -38.81 -1.71
N TRP A 211 0.82 -39.17 -2.80
CA TRP A 211 0.36 -38.91 -4.16
C TRP A 211 -1.09 -39.37 -4.39
N SER A 212 -1.48 -40.54 -3.86
CA SER A 212 -2.82 -41.10 -4.07
C SER A 212 -3.92 -40.25 -3.44
N HIS A 213 -3.67 -39.67 -2.27
CA HIS A 213 -4.62 -38.80 -1.58
C HIS A 213 -4.76 -37.46 -2.28
N ILE A 214 -3.63 -36.84 -2.68
CA ILE A 214 -3.64 -35.58 -3.42
C ILE A 214 -4.38 -35.76 -4.76
N GLN A 215 -4.11 -36.85 -5.49
CA GLN A 215 -4.83 -37.19 -6.72
C GLN A 215 -6.33 -37.29 -6.51
N ARG A 216 -6.77 -38.07 -5.51
CA ARG A 216 -8.20 -38.20 -5.20
C ARG A 216 -8.85 -36.85 -4.89
N ARG A 217 -8.19 -36.00 -4.08
CA ARG A 217 -8.70 -34.67 -3.72
C ARG A 217 -8.83 -33.77 -4.95
N LEU A 218 -7.82 -33.76 -5.84
CA LEU A 218 -7.86 -33.01 -7.09
C LEU A 218 -8.99 -33.51 -8.02
N THR A 219 -9.15 -34.82 -8.17
CA THR A 219 -10.24 -35.40 -8.99
C THR A 219 -11.62 -35.03 -8.43
N GLN A 220 -11.82 -35.10 -7.11
CA GLN A 220 -13.07 -34.74 -6.47
C GLN A 220 -13.42 -33.26 -6.70
N VAL A 221 -12.46 -32.36 -6.45
CA VAL A 221 -12.64 -30.92 -6.65
C VAL A 221 -12.90 -30.59 -8.11
N GLN A 222 -12.16 -31.22 -9.03
CA GLN A 222 -12.36 -31.04 -10.46
C GLN A 222 -13.77 -31.45 -10.90
N ALA A 223 -14.30 -32.56 -10.37
CA ALA A 223 -15.67 -32.99 -10.64
C ALA A 223 -16.71 -31.97 -10.12
N SER A 224 -16.53 -31.46 -8.89
CA SER A 224 -17.38 -30.41 -8.32
C SER A 224 -17.36 -29.14 -9.17
N LEU A 225 -16.18 -28.70 -9.62
CA LEU A 225 -16.02 -27.51 -10.47
C LEU A 225 -16.68 -27.70 -11.85
N ASN A 226 -16.54 -28.88 -12.46
CA ASN A 226 -17.17 -29.21 -13.75
C ASN A 226 -18.71 -29.29 -13.68
N ALA A 227 -19.27 -29.55 -12.49
CA ALA A 227 -20.71 -29.56 -12.27
C ALA A 227 -21.31 -28.15 -12.22
N ILE A 228 -20.51 -27.12 -11.95
CA ILE A 228 -20.92 -25.71 -11.97
C ILE A 228 -20.97 -25.25 -13.43
N LYS A 229 -22.14 -25.42 -14.06
CA LYS A 229 -22.40 -24.98 -15.44
C LYS A 229 -22.81 -23.52 -15.43
N ASP A 230 -22.23 -22.76 -16.36
CA ASP A 230 -22.48 -21.34 -16.69
C ASP A 230 -22.08 -20.25 -15.66
N ASN A 231 -21.82 -19.05 -16.18
CA ASN A 231 -21.50 -17.85 -15.38
C ASN A 231 -22.77 -17.18 -14.81
N SER A 232 -23.89 -17.92 -14.66
CA SER A 232 -25.10 -17.37 -14.06
C SER A 232 -24.89 -17.02 -12.59
N ALA A 233 -25.78 -16.20 -12.03
CA ALA A 233 -25.78 -15.89 -10.60
C ALA A 233 -25.81 -17.15 -9.71
N LYS A 234 -26.52 -18.21 -10.15
CA LYS A 234 -26.57 -19.50 -9.45
C LYS A 234 -25.24 -20.24 -9.52
N GLY A 235 -24.57 -20.23 -10.67
CA GLY A 235 -23.24 -20.81 -10.84
C GLY A 235 -22.17 -20.07 -10.01
N GLN A 236 -22.23 -18.74 -9.99
CA GLN A 236 -21.34 -17.91 -9.15
C GLN A 236 -21.55 -18.17 -7.66
N ALA A 237 -22.80 -18.27 -7.20
CA ALA A 237 -23.11 -18.61 -5.81
C ALA A 237 -22.63 -20.02 -5.43
N ALA A 238 -22.76 -20.99 -6.33
CA ALA A 238 -22.25 -22.35 -6.11
C ALA A 238 -20.72 -22.38 -6.03
N LEU A 239 -20.02 -21.61 -6.87
CA LEU A 239 -18.56 -21.48 -6.81
C LEU A 239 -18.11 -20.78 -5.52
N ALA A 240 -18.75 -19.68 -5.15
CA ALA A 240 -18.47 -18.97 -3.90
C ALA A 240 -18.69 -19.88 -2.68
N LYS A 241 -19.75 -20.71 -2.69
CA LYS A 241 -19.98 -21.72 -1.64
C LYS A 241 -18.86 -22.76 -1.60
N LEU A 242 -18.49 -23.36 -2.74
CA LEU A 242 -17.41 -24.34 -2.80
C LEU A 242 -16.10 -23.79 -2.24
N ILE A 243 -15.79 -22.52 -2.53
CA ILE A 243 -14.59 -21.86 -2.03
C ILE A 243 -14.71 -21.57 -0.54
N ALA A 244 -15.87 -21.10 -0.05
CA ALA A 244 -16.08 -20.89 1.38
C ALA A 244 -15.93 -22.20 2.17
N ASP A 245 -16.56 -23.28 1.72
CA ASP A 245 -16.45 -24.60 2.35
C ASP A 245 -14.97 -25.06 2.37
N ALA A 246 -14.24 -24.85 1.28
CA ALA A 246 -12.82 -25.22 1.21
C ALA A 246 -11.93 -24.35 2.10
N VAL A 247 -12.25 -23.06 2.29
CA VAL A 247 -11.58 -22.18 3.27
C VAL A 247 -11.90 -22.63 4.70
N ASP A 248 -13.14 -23.02 4.99
CA ASP A 248 -13.58 -23.47 6.30
C ASP A 248 -12.95 -24.85 6.69
N GLU A 249 -12.56 -25.66 5.70
CA GLU A 249 -11.78 -26.90 5.90
C GLU A 249 -10.31 -26.65 6.28
N MET A 250 -9.78 -25.44 6.05
CA MET A 250 -8.39 -25.11 6.36
C MET A 250 -8.19 -24.94 7.87
N THR A 251 -7.15 -25.58 8.40
CA THR A 251 -6.72 -25.39 9.79
C THR A 251 -5.34 -24.72 9.83
N PRO A 252 -5.00 -23.97 10.90
CA PRO A 252 -3.71 -23.30 11.00
C PRO A 252 -2.54 -24.24 10.76
N GLY A 253 -1.66 -23.90 9.81
CA GLY A 253 -0.48 -24.69 9.49
C GLY A 253 -0.76 -25.99 8.72
N CYS A 254 -1.99 -26.27 8.30
CA CYS A 254 -2.27 -27.48 7.53
C CYS A 254 -1.60 -27.44 6.16
N ARG A 255 -1.23 -28.62 5.65
CA ARG A 255 -0.71 -28.74 4.28
C ARG A 255 -1.79 -28.41 3.27
N ALA A 256 -1.43 -27.71 2.20
CA ALA A 256 -2.38 -27.29 1.20
C ALA A 256 -1.84 -27.27 -0.22
N LEU A 257 -2.78 -27.29 -1.16
CA LEU A 257 -2.59 -26.94 -2.56
C LEU A 257 -3.58 -25.81 -2.87
N VAL A 258 -3.17 -24.78 -3.58
CA VAL A 258 -4.06 -23.67 -3.97
C VAL A 258 -4.26 -23.66 -5.47
N LEU A 259 -5.52 -23.64 -5.89
CA LEU A 259 -5.90 -23.42 -7.29
C LEU A 259 -6.26 -21.95 -7.49
N VAL A 260 -5.80 -21.36 -8.61
CA VAL A 260 -6.03 -19.96 -8.96
C VAL A 260 -6.72 -19.84 -10.30
N GLY A 261 -7.88 -19.18 -10.35
CA GLY A 261 -8.58 -18.97 -11.62
C GLY A 261 -9.83 -18.09 -11.50
N ASP A 262 -10.23 -17.48 -12.61
CA ASP A 262 -11.33 -16.51 -12.61
C ASP A 262 -12.73 -17.16 -12.64
N THR A 263 -12.80 -18.44 -13.03
CA THR A 263 -14.05 -19.18 -13.22
C THR A 263 -13.91 -20.62 -12.74
N ALA A 264 -15.05 -21.30 -12.52
CA ALA A 264 -15.05 -22.73 -12.19
C ALA A 264 -14.33 -23.57 -13.26
N LYS A 265 -14.51 -23.23 -14.54
CA LYS A 265 -13.81 -23.88 -15.67
C LYS A 265 -12.30 -23.66 -15.61
N ALA A 266 -11.85 -22.45 -15.29
CA ALA A 266 -10.41 -22.16 -15.15
C ALA A 266 -9.80 -22.95 -13.98
N LEU A 267 -10.46 -22.96 -12.81
CA LEU A 267 -10.02 -23.75 -11.66
C LEU A 267 -9.98 -25.26 -11.97
N ALA A 268 -10.94 -25.79 -12.73
CA ALA A 268 -10.96 -27.20 -13.14
C ALA A 268 -9.80 -27.55 -14.09
N ALA A 269 -9.41 -26.62 -14.97
CA ALA A 269 -8.26 -26.77 -15.84
C ALA A 269 -6.95 -26.76 -15.03
N GLU A 270 -6.84 -25.88 -14.04
CA GLU A 270 -5.69 -25.81 -13.15
C GLU A 270 -5.54 -27.08 -12.29
N ALA A 271 -6.65 -27.65 -11.81
CA ALA A 271 -6.65 -28.93 -11.10
C ALA A 271 -6.08 -30.07 -11.97
N ALA A 272 -6.48 -30.13 -13.25
CA ALA A 272 -5.91 -31.08 -14.22
C ALA A 272 -4.42 -30.81 -14.47
N ALA A 273 -4.04 -29.54 -14.64
CA ALA A 273 -2.66 -29.13 -14.93
C ALA A 273 -1.69 -29.39 -13.77
N LEU A 274 -2.13 -29.35 -12.52
CA LEU A 274 -1.28 -29.76 -11.40
C LEU A 274 -1.23 -31.28 -11.25
N SER A 275 -2.36 -31.97 -11.47
CA SER A 275 -2.49 -33.41 -11.25
C SER A 275 -1.39 -34.23 -11.94
N TRP A 276 -1.06 -33.95 -13.20
CA TRP A 276 -0.05 -34.73 -13.93
C TRP A 276 1.38 -34.57 -13.38
N ARG A 277 1.66 -33.51 -12.60
CA ARG A 277 3.01 -33.17 -12.10
C ARG A 277 3.24 -33.51 -10.62
N ILE A 278 2.20 -33.84 -9.86
CA ILE A 278 2.31 -34.06 -8.40
C ILE A 278 3.34 -35.15 -8.07
N ALA A 279 3.39 -36.24 -8.85
CA ALA A 279 4.32 -37.34 -8.60
C ALA A 279 5.78 -36.88 -8.70
N GLU A 280 6.11 -36.11 -9.75
CA GLU A 280 7.45 -35.56 -9.98
C GLU A 280 7.81 -34.54 -8.90
N SER A 281 6.87 -33.65 -8.56
CA SER A 281 7.02 -32.66 -7.49
C SER A 281 7.36 -33.30 -6.14
N LEU A 282 6.62 -34.34 -5.74
CA LEU A 282 6.88 -35.07 -4.50
C LEU A 282 8.21 -35.82 -4.52
N ARG A 283 8.59 -36.41 -5.66
CA ARG A 283 9.84 -37.17 -5.80
C ARG A 283 11.07 -36.26 -5.76
N ASP A 284 11.03 -35.18 -6.53
CA ASP A 284 12.19 -34.31 -6.77
C ASP A 284 12.23 -33.10 -5.81
N ASP A 285 11.20 -32.97 -4.97
CA ASP A 285 10.98 -31.86 -4.04
C ASP A 285 10.99 -30.50 -4.74
N ILE A 286 10.19 -30.41 -5.82
CA ILE A 286 10.07 -29.21 -6.65
C ILE A 286 8.69 -28.57 -6.44
N GLU A 287 8.68 -27.30 -6.03
CA GLU A 287 7.45 -26.51 -5.98
C GLU A 287 6.81 -26.42 -7.37
N LEU A 288 5.53 -26.76 -7.46
CA LEU A 288 4.76 -26.60 -8.68
C LEU A 288 4.05 -25.27 -8.66
N VAL A 289 4.22 -24.49 -9.72
CA VAL A 289 3.53 -23.22 -9.91
C VAL A 289 3.07 -23.12 -11.36
N THR A 290 1.81 -22.75 -11.57
CA THR A 290 1.25 -22.50 -12.89
C THR A 290 1.36 -21.02 -13.26
N PRO A 291 1.24 -20.64 -14.56
CA PRO A 291 1.19 -19.24 -14.96
C PRO A 291 0.06 -18.43 -14.29
N ALA A 292 -1.08 -19.08 -14.02
CA ALA A 292 -2.22 -18.49 -13.32
C ALA A 292 -1.90 -18.21 -11.84
N GLY A 293 -0.97 -18.97 -11.24
CA GLY A 293 -0.54 -18.83 -9.85
C GLY A 293 -0.98 -19.97 -8.94
N SER A 294 -1.59 -21.03 -9.47
CA SER A 294 -1.87 -22.25 -8.69
C SER A 294 -0.57 -22.85 -8.22
N VAL A 295 -0.54 -23.33 -6.98
CA VAL A 295 0.70 -23.71 -6.31
C VAL A 295 0.53 -24.93 -5.42
N PHE A 296 1.57 -25.77 -5.43
CA PHE A 296 1.77 -26.88 -4.51
C PHE A 296 3.23 -26.95 -4.07
N ALA A 297 3.46 -26.93 -2.76
CA ALA A 297 4.79 -27.13 -2.18
C ALA A 297 4.93 -28.58 -1.66
N PRO A 298 5.84 -29.40 -2.22
CA PRO A 298 6.09 -30.75 -1.73
C PRO A 298 6.68 -30.77 -0.31
N SER A 299 7.57 -29.83 -0.02
CA SER A 299 8.08 -29.52 1.33
C SER A 299 7.71 -28.07 1.70
N PRO A 300 6.58 -27.85 2.39
CA PRO A 300 6.15 -26.52 2.84
C PRO A 300 7.21 -25.82 3.70
N ALA A 301 7.27 -24.49 3.65
CA ALA A 301 8.23 -23.73 4.43
C ALA A 301 7.84 -23.70 5.93
N THR A 302 6.53 -23.76 6.21
CA THR A 302 5.93 -23.59 7.54
C THR A 302 6.30 -22.25 8.18
N ALA A 303 5.76 -21.96 9.37
CA ALA A 303 5.99 -20.69 10.05
C ALA A 303 7.49 -20.34 10.21
N ASP A 304 8.30 -21.34 10.56
CA ASP A 304 9.74 -21.20 10.81
C ASP A 304 10.56 -20.82 9.56
N GLY A 305 10.01 -21.10 8.37
CA GLY A 305 10.66 -20.82 7.10
C GLY A 305 10.29 -19.47 6.48
N LEU A 306 9.38 -18.71 7.08
CA LEU A 306 8.92 -17.42 6.56
C LEU A 306 9.90 -16.30 6.92
N ALA A 307 10.38 -15.58 5.91
CA ALA A 307 11.20 -14.39 6.07
C ALA A 307 10.51 -13.17 5.46
N PHE A 308 10.49 -12.04 6.18
CA PHE A 308 10.14 -10.74 5.62
C PHE A 308 11.41 -10.02 5.16
N VAL A 309 11.41 -9.54 3.92
CA VAL A 309 12.50 -8.72 3.37
C VAL A 309 11.99 -7.33 3.03
N TYR A 310 12.68 -6.33 3.55
CA TYR A 310 12.32 -4.93 3.38
C TYR A 310 13.18 -4.28 2.27
N PRO A 311 12.57 -3.68 1.24
CA PRO A 311 13.30 -3.11 0.10
C PRO A 311 14.02 -1.80 0.43
N GLY A 312 14.94 -1.39 -0.44
CA GLY A 312 15.70 -0.14 -0.28
C GLY A 312 15.00 1.10 -0.83
N VAL A 313 15.75 2.19 -0.98
CA VAL A 313 15.27 3.40 -1.67
C VAL A 313 15.15 3.19 -3.19
N GLY A 314 14.35 4.02 -3.86
CA GLY A 314 14.21 4.02 -5.33
C GLY A 314 13.15 3.07 -5.88
N VAL A 315 12.38 2.41 -5.01
CA VAL A 315 11.25 1.54 -5.40
C VAL A 315 9.89 2.21 -5.23
N ALA A 316 9.83 3.31 -4.46
CA ALA A 316 8.62 4.07 -4.24
C ALA A 316 8.20 4.79 -5.54
N SER A 317 6.90 4.73 -5.85
CA SER A 317 6.30 5.39 -7.00
C SER A 317 4.93 5.95 -6.61
N ALA A 318 4.41 6.91 -7.38
CA ALA A 318 3.06 7.44 -7.15
C ALA A 318 1.96 6.35 -7.20
N SER A 319 2.20 5.27 -7.97
CA SER A 319 1.27 4.15 -8.11
C SER A 319 1.45 3.03 -7.08
N MET A 320 2.40 3.15 -6.14
CA MET A 320 2.63 2.09 -5.15
C MET A 320 1.41 1.92 -4.25
N LEU A 321 1.05 0.66 -3.95
CA LEU A 321 -0.06 0.33 -3.04
C LEU A 321 -1.45 0.86 -3.49
N SER A 322 -1.58 1.34 -4.73
CA SER A 322 -2.73 2.10 -5.28
C SER A 322 -4.07 1.35 -5.33
N SER A 323 -4.08 0.04 -5.08
CA SER A 323 -5.30 -0.77 -5.02
C SER A 323 -5.61 -1.31 -3.62
N LEU A 324 -4.66 -1.20 -2.68
CA LEU A 324 -4.77 -1.85 -1.37
C LEU A 324 -5.71 -1.11 -0.43
N HIS A 325 -5.86 0.21 -0.55
CA HIS A 325 -6.78 0.96 0.30
C HIS A 325 -8.24 0.53 0.11
N LEU A 326 -8.59 -0.01 -1.06
CA LEU A 326 -9.92 -0.57 -1.34
C LEU A 326 -10.15 -1.87 -0.54
N ARG A 327 -9.07 -2.59 -0.18
CA ARG A 327 -9.09 -3.88 0.51
C ARG A 327 -8.69 -3.78 1.98
N PHE A 328 -7.92 -2.78 2.39
CA PHE A 328 -7.37 -2.65 3.75
C PHE A 328 -7.60 -1.24 4.29
N ALA A 329 -8.83 -0.81 4.13
CA ALA A 329 -9.27 0.56 4.38
C ALA A 329 -8.92 1.05 5.79
N ASP A 330 -9.12 0.20 6.80
CA ASP A 330 -8.82 0.49 8.21
C ASP A 330 -7.31 0.65 8.49
N SER A 331 -6.47 -0.14 7.82
CA SER A 331 -5.01 -0.01 7.93
C SER A 331 -4.51 1.32 7.37
N PHE A 332 -5.10 1.78 6.27
CA PHE A 332 -4.78 3.09 5.68
C PHE A 332 -5.25 4.24 6.57
N ASP A 333 -6.47 4.18 7.12
CA ASP A 333 -6.98 5.20 8.03
C ASP A 333 -6.16 5.29 9.31
N ALA A 334 -5.80 4.15 9.89
CA ALA A 334 -4.99 4.12 11.09
C ALA A 334 -3.60 4.73 10.85
N LEU A 335 -3.02 4.53 9.66
CA LEU A 335 -1.75 5.17 9.31
C LEU A 335 -1.91 6.68 9.07
N ASP A 336 -2.97 7.12 8.40
CA ASP A 336 -3.25 8.56 8.19
C ASP A 336 -3.43 9.29 9.52
N GLN A 337 -4.21 8.69 10.42
CA GLN A 337 -4.44 9.22 11.76
C GLN A 337 -3.14 9.30 12.55
N GLN A 338 -2.38 8.22 12.64
CA GLN A 338 -1.10 8.21 13.37
C GLN A 338 -0.12 9.23 12.81
N SER A 339 -0.03 9.36 11.48
CA SER A 339 0.81 10.36 10.83
C SER A 339 0.43 11.79 11.28
N ARG A 340 -0.87 12.12 11.28
CA ARG A 340 -1.37 13.44 11.71
C ARG A 340 -1.17 13.71 13.19
N GLU A 341 -1.33 12.69 14.04
CA GLU A 341 -1.08 12.80 15.48
C GLU A 341 0.39 13.16 15.79
N HIS A 342 1.31 12.79 14.89
CA HIS A 342 2.74 13.15 14.97
C HIS A 342 3.10 14.39 14.15
N GLY A 343 2.11 15.22 13.78
CA GLY A 343 2.34 16.52 13.13
C GLY A 343 2.68 16.46 11.64
N LEU A 344 2.59 15.28 11.00
CA LEU A 344 2.80 15.10 9.57
C LEU A 344 1.50 15.32 8.77
N ASP A 345 1.61 15.56 7.46
CA ASP A 345 0.47 15.72 6.55
C ASP A 345 -0.16 14.37 6.13
N GLY A 346 -0.52 13.54 7.11
CA GLY A 346 -1.23 12.26 6.87
C GLY A 346 -0.44 11.31 5.96
N LEU A 347 -1.14 10.58 5.09
CA LEU A 347 -0.47 9.68 4.13
C LEU A 347 0.37 10.41 3.08
N ASN A 348 0.14 11.70 2.82
CA ASN A 348 0.96 12.44 1.84
C ASN A 348 2.41 12.46 2.28
N ALA A 349 2.66 12.80 3.55
CA ALA A 349 4.02 12.86 4.09
C ALA A 349 4.75 11.51 4.06
N LEU A 350 4.00 10.39 4.10
CA LEU A 350 4.58 9.05 4.28
C LEU A 350 4.58 8.18 3.03
N LEU A 351 3.67 8.43 2.08
CA LEU A 351 3.49 7.60 0.89
C LEU A 351 3.60 8.40 -0.40
N GLN A 352 3.68 9.73 -0.34
CA GLN A 352 3.89 10.54 -1.53
C GLN A 352 5.28 11.19 -1.47
N PRO A 353 6.25 10.72 -2.26
CA PRO A 353 7.30 11.64 -2.67
C PRO A 353 6.58 12.75 -3.44
N ARG A 354 6.62 14.00 -2.95
CA ARG A 354 5.76 15.10 -3.40
C ARG A 354 5.59 15.09 -4.92
N GLU A 355 4.35 14.95 -5.40
CA GLU A 355 4.06 15.09 -6.83
C GLU A 355 4.49 16.52 -7.28
N LEU A 356 5.37 16.60 -8.29
CA LEU A 356 5.71 17.75 -9.16
C LEU A 356 7.14 18.32 -9.09
N GLU A 357 8.18 17.49 -9.03
CA GLU A 357 9.41 17.70 -9.83
C GLU A 357 9.84 16.34 -10.42
N ASP A 358 10.41 16.31 -11.63
CA ASP A 358 10.74 15.07 -12.38
C ASP A 358 11.75 14.13 -11.67
N ASN A 359 12.25 14.50 -10.48
CA ASN A 359 13.17 13.70 -9.66
C ASN A 359 12.96 13.99 -8.15
N PRO A 360 12.27 13.13 -7.38
CA PRO A 360 12.14 13.31 -5.93
C PRO A 360 13.49 13.16 -5.22
N SER A 361 13.67 13.88 -4.11
CA SER A 361 14.92 13.83 -3.33
C SER A 361 15.13 12.44 -2.70
N LEU A 362 16.37 12.14 -2.31
CA LEU A 362 16.67 10.88 -1.60
C LEU A 362 15.85 10.77 -0.30
N ALA A 363 15.69 11.87 0.43
CA ALA A 363 14.90 11.93 1.66
C ALA A 363 13.43 11.59 1.41
N GLU A 364 12.82 12.17 0.38
CA GLU A 364 11.43 11.89 0.02
C GLU A 364 11.23 10.43 -0.39
N GLN A 365 12.16 9.87 -1.18
CA GLN A 365 12.13 8.46 -1.56
C GLN A 365 12.33 7.53 -0.35
N ALA A 366 13.18 7.92 0.60
CA ALA A 366 13.41 7.18 1.84
C ALA A 366 12.15 7.12 2.69
N VAL A 367 11.52 8.26 2.96
CA VAL A 367 10.29 8.33 3.74
C VAL A 367 9.16 7.58 3.06
N ALA A 368 8.97 7.76 1.76
CA ALA A 368 7.97 7.05 0.97
C ALA A 368 8.16 5.52 1.01
N GLY A 369 9.39 5.05 0.82
CA GLY A 369 9.72 3.62 0.85
C GLY A 369 9.52 2.99 2.23
N VAL A 370 9.95 3.68 3.30
CA VAL A 370 9.75 3.23 4.68
C VAL A 370 8.26 3.22 5.05
N GLY A 371 7.52 4.27 4.70
CA GLY A 371 6.07 4.35 4.94
C GLY A 371 5.29 3.25 4.24
N ALA A 372 5.63 2.96 2.97
CA ALA A 372 5.01 1.87 2.22
C ALA A 372 5.29 0.49 2.85
N SER A 373 6.52 0.27 3.30
CA SER A 373 6.93 -0.95 3.99
C SER A 373 6.24 -1.12 5.34
N TYR A 374 6.11 -0.03 6.10
CA TYR A 374 5.41 0.00 7.37
C TYR A 374 3.92 -0.34 7.20
N LEU A 375 3.25 0.28 6.22
CA LEU A 375 1.85 -0.03 5.89
C LEU A 375 1.67 -1.49 5.47
N MET A 376 2.53 -1.98 4.58
CA MET A 376 2.47 -3.36 4.09
C MET A 376 2.70 -4.36 5.24
N ALA A 377 3.69 -4.10 6.10
CA ALA A 377 3.96 -4.93 7.26
C ALA A 377 2.71 -5.04 8.14
N ARG A 378 2.07 -3.91 8.47
CA ARG A 378 0.83 -3.90 9.26
C ARG A 378 -0.30 -4.68 8.60
N ILE A 379 -0.49 -4.55 7.30
CA ILE A 379 -1.49 -5.35 6.57
C ILE A 379 -1.18 -6.84 6.71
N LEU A 380 0.07 -7.25 6.46
CA LEU A 380 0.48 -8.65 6.54
C LEU A 380 0.37 -9.21 7.97
N THR A 381 0.76 -8.45 8.98
CA THR A 381 0.79 -8.94 10.38
C THR A 381 -0.54 -8.81 11.09
N THR A 382 -1.23 -7.67 10.95
CA THR A 382 -2.44 -7.36 11.72
C THR A 382 -3.71 -7.85 11.02
N GLU A 383 -3.85 -7.62 9.71
CA GLU A 383 -5.06 -8.02 8.98
C GLU A 383 -5.01 -9.51 8.60
N LEU A 384 -3.82 -10.00 8.22
CA LEU A 384 -3.61 -11.37 7.76
C LEU A 384 -2.96 -12.28 8.81
N GLY A 385 -2.54 -11.77 9.96
CA GLY A 385 -2.01 -12.59 11.05
C GLY A 385 -0.66 -13.25 10.77
N LEU A 386 0.08 -12.80 9.75
CA LEU A 386 1.37 -13.39 9.39
C LEU A 386 2.43 -13.06 10.43
N LYS A 387 3.21 -14.06 10.83
CA LYS A 387 4.33 -13.93 11.76
C LYS A 387 5.59 -14.45 11.10
N PRO A 388 6.49 -13.58 10.60
CA PRO A 388 7.76 -14.04 10.05
C PRO A 388 8.64 -14.60 11.17
N ALA A 389 9.40 -15.66 10.87
CA ALA A 389 10.45 -16.14 11.77
C ALA A 389 11.73 -15.31 11.64
N ILE A 390 11.96 -14.72 10.47
CA ILE A 390 13.16 -13.95 10.14
C ILE A 390 12.77 -12.64 9.46
N ALA A 391 13.49 -11.56 9.77
CA ALA A 391 13.37 -10.29 9.07
C ALA A 391 14.74 -9.78 8.65
N LEU A 392 14.82 -9.16 7.46
CA LEU A 392 16.05 -8.58 6.93
C LEU A 392 15.75 -7.36 6.05
N GLY A 393 16.67 -6.41 6.00
CA GLY A 393 16.55 -5.20 5.20
C GLY A 393 17.59 -5.10 4.08
N TYR A 394 17.18 -4.61 2.91
CA TYR A 394 18.09 -4.19 1.85
C TYR A 394 18.37 -2.69 1.98
N SER A 395 19.59 -2.29 2.35
CA SER A 395 19.97 -0.88 2.52
C SER A 395 19.01 -0.15 3.47
N MET A 396 18.32 0.91 3.00
CA MET A 396 17.26 1.63 3.73
C MET A 396 16.15 0.72 4.29
N GLY A 397 15.94 -0.45 3.69
CA GLY A 397 15.01 -1.46 4.20
C GLY A 397 15.33 -1.90 5.63
N GLU A 398 16.55 -1.72 6.12
CA GLU A 398 16.87 -2.02 7.52
C GLU A 398 16.17 -1.06 8.49
N ALA A 399 16.09 0.22 8.16
CA ALA A 399 15.29 1.19 8.93
C ALA A 399 13.79 0.85 8.85
N ALA A 400 13.30 0.47 7.67
CA ALA A 400 11.92 0.04 7.49
C ALA A 400 11.58 -1.22 8.31
N MET A 401 12.49 -2.18 8.37
CA MET A 401 12.38 -3.40 9.17
C MET A 401 12.26 -3.06 10.67
N VAL A 402 13.15 -2.21 11.19
CA VAL A 402 13.14 -1.79 12.60
C VAL A 402 11.86 -1.04 12.96
N ALA A 403 11.42 -0.10 12.11
CA ALA A 403 10.16 0.61 12.28
C ALA A 403 8.93 -0.33 12.26
N SER A 404 8.87 -1.23 11.28
CA SER A 404 7.72 -2.10 11.03
C SER A 404 7.50 -3.16 12.10
N HIS A 405 8.57 -3.57 12.79
CA HIS A 405 8.49 -4.51 13.91
C HIS A 405 8.34 -3.82 15.27
N GLY A 406 8.06 -2.51 15.29
CA GLY A 406 7.76 -1.76 16.51
C GLY A 406 8.93 -1.65 17.47
N LEU A 407 10.18 -1.70 16.98
CA LEU A 407 11.35 -1.55 17.82
C LEU A 407 11.59 -0.10 18.24
N TRP A 408 11.33 0.88 17.38
CA TRP A 408 11.41 2.29 17.76
C TRP A 408 10.14 2.73 18.48
N GLN A 409 10.31 3.53 19.53
CA GLN A 409 9.18 4.08 20.29
C GLN A 409 8.29 5.00 19.44
N ASP A 410 8.91 5.83 18.60
CA ASP A 410 8.22 6.72 17.67
C ASP A 410 8.89 6.63 16.28
N PRO A 411 8.39 5.74 15.40
CA PRO A 411 8.90 5.64 14.03
C PRO A 411 8.46 6.82 13.14
N PHE A 412 7.48 7.64 13.53
CA PHE A 412 6.98 8.77 12.74
C PHE A 412 7.87 10.00 12.88
N ALA A 413 8.46 10.24 14.06
CA ALA A 413 9.47 11.29 14.26
C ALA A 413 10.60 11.21 13.22
N MET A 414 11.01 9.99 12.84
CA MET A 414 12.04 9.78 11.84
C MET A 414 11.66 10.23 10.44
N ALA A 415 10.38 10.26 10.08
CA ALA A 415 9.96 10.73 8.76
C ALA A 415 10.26 12.23 8.61
N HIS A 416 9.89 13.03 9.61
CA HIS A 416 10.21 14.47 9.65
C HIS A 416 11.73 14.71 9.66
N ASP A 417 12.45 14.05 10.57
CA ASP A 417 13.90 14.18 10.69
C ASP A 417 14.64 13.80 9.39
N THR A 418 14.13 12.80 8.65
CA THR A 418 14.74 12.40 7.38
C THR A 418 14.56 13.48 6.31
N LEU A 419 13.37 14.08 6.22
CA LEU A 419 13.07 15.13 5.23
C LEU A 419 13.94 16.37 5.42
N GLU A 420 14.23 16.74 6.67
CA GLU A 420 15.02 17.95 6.99
C GLU A 420 16.54 17.69 7.13
N SER A 421 16.97 16.43 7.06
CA SER A 421 18.36 16.08 7.34
C SER A 421 19.31 16.48 6.21
N GLU A 422 20.38 17.21 6.58
CA GLU A 422 21.51 17.47 5.69
C GLU A 422 22.17 16.17 5.20
N LEU A 423 22.09 15.08 5.99
CA LEU A 423 22.63 13.78 5.60
C LEU A 423 21.99 13.31 4.28
N PHE A 424 20.66 13.35 4.20
CA PHE A 424 19.88 12.84 3.05
C PHE A 424 19.63 13.87 1.94
N ASN A 425 19.97 15.13 2.15
CA ASN A 425 19.76 16.18 1.16
C ASN A 425 21.06 16.70 0.55
N GLU A 426 22.18 16.68 1.28
CA GLU A 426 23.42 17.35 0.86
C GLU A 426 24.68 16.50 1.03
N GLN A 427 24.77 15.63 2.05
CA GLN A 427 25.99 14.86 2.32
C GLN A 427 26.15 13.68 1.34
N ILE A 428 25.14 12.80 1.26
CA ILE A 428 25.15 11.58 0.41
C ILE A 428 24.24 11.66 -0.81
N SER A 429 23.69 12.83 -1.09
CA SER A 429 22.87 13.16 -2.27
C SER A 429 22.91 14.68 -2.49
N GLY A 430 22.16 15.20 -3.48
CA GLY A 430 22.20 16.62 -3.81
C GLY A 430 23.60 17.06 -4.22
N GLU A 431 24.22 17.93 -3.41
CA GLU A 431 25.57 18.43 -3.64
C GLU A 431 26.69 17.41 -3.40
N LEU A 432 26.39 16.28 -2.75
CA LEU A 432 27.33 15.21 -2.42
C LEU A 432 28.55 15.74 -1.64
N LYS A 433 28.32 16.53 -0.58
CA LYS A 433 29.37 17.16 0.23
C LYS A 433 30.39 16.16 0.76
N ALA A 434 29.96 14.96 1.16
CA ALA A 434 30.85 13.91 1.64
C ALA A 434 31.81 13.41 0.54
N VAL A 435 31.34 13.33 -0.70
CA VAL A 435 32.17 12.96 -1.86
C VAL A 435 33.15 14.08 -2.18
N ARG A 436 32.70 15.34 -2.19
CA ARG A 436 33.56 16.51 -2.44
C ARG A 436 34.68 16.62 -1.41
N ALA A 437 34.36 16.44 -0.13
CA ALA A 437 35.33 16.43 0.95
C ALA A 437 36.35 15.28 0.78
N LEU A 438 35.88 14.05 0.51
CA LEU A 438 36.75 12.90 0.30
C LEU A 438 37.69 13.08 -0.90
N TRP A 439 37.20 13.68 -1.98
CA TRP A 439 37.96 13.90 -3.22
C TRP A 439 38.73 15.23 -3.25
N GLN A 440 38.67 16.01 -2.17
CA GLN A 440 39.31 17.33 -2.05
C GLN A 440 38.92 18.27 -3.20
N LEU A 441 37.65 18.28 -3.58
CA LEU A 441 37.10 19.20 -4.57
C LEU A 441 36.79 20.54 -3.91
N ASP A 442 37.21 21.65 -4.53
CA ASP A 442 36.90 22.99 -4.03
C ASP A 442 35.36 23.20 -3.93
N GLU A 443 34.91 23.89 -2.88
CA GLU A 443 33.52 24.33 -2.79
C GLU A 443 33.21 25.27 -3.97
N GLU A 444 32.13 24.99 -4.72
CA GLU A 444 31.60 25.99 -5.63
C GLU A 444 31.13 27.17 -4.79
N THR A 445 31.86 28.28 -4.84
CA THR A 445 31.51 29.49 -4.09
C THR A 445 30.12 29.97 -4.56
N PRO A 446 29.12 30.08 -3.68
CA PRO A 446 27.84 30.70 -4.03
C PRO A 446 28.11 32.10 -4.58
N GLN A 447 27.54 32.40 -5.73
CA GLN A 447 27.89 33.57 -6.53
C GLN A 447 27.20 34.85 -5.99
N ASP A 448 27.43 35.20 -4.74
CA ASP A 448 26.95 36.44 -4.12
C ASP A 448 27.94 37.59 -4.31
N ASN A 449 28.08 38.07 -5.56
CA ASN A 449 28.41 39.47 -5.82
C ASN A 449 28.21 39.83 -7.31
N PRO A 450 27.42 40.87 -7.65
CA PRO A 450 27.30 41.35 -9.02
C PRO A 450 28.50 42.27 -9.32
N ALA A 451 29.57 41.72 -9.90
CA ALA A 451 30.70 42.49 -10.43
C ALA A 451 30.88 42.29 -11.94
N PRO A 452 31.41 43.29 -12.67
CA PRO A 452 30.97 43.60 -14.03
C PRO A 452 31.43 42.63 -15.12
N LYS A 453 30.58 42.48 -16.13
CA LYS A 453 30.83 41.74 -17.37
C LYS A 453 31.98 42.38 -18.17
N ALA A 454 33.08 41.65 -18.33
CA ALA A 454 33.73 41.32 -19.61
C ALA A 454 35.19 40.87 -19.39
N ALA A 455 35.66 39.95 -20.24
CA ALA A 455 37.07 39.54 -20.43
C ALA A 455 37.70 38.39 -19.62
N LYS A 456 36.97 37.60 -18.80
CA LYS A 456 37.51 36.34 -18.23
C LYS A 456 36.65 35.07 -18.40
N SER A 457 35.77 35.01 -19.42
CA SER A 457 34.74 33.96 -19.50
C SER A 457 35.22 32.57 -19.94
N ARG A 458 36.30 32.43 -20.73
CA ARG A 458 36.67 31.11 -21.29
C ARG A 458 37.49 30.23 -20.34
N ALA A 459 38.37 30.83 -19.52
CA ALA A 459 39.13 30.12 -18.49
C ALA A 459 38.26 29.78 -17.26
N ARG A 460 37.38 30.70 -16.83
CA ARG A 460 36.43 30.46 -15.74
C ARG A 460 35.38 29.40 -16.07
N LYS A 461 34.87 29.39 -17.31
CA LYS A 461 33.92 28.36 -17.76
C LYS A 461 34.59 26.99 -17.94
N LYS A 462 35.90 26.95 -18.21
CA LYS A 462 36.70 25.72 -18.24
C LYS A 462 37.05 25.20 -16.83
N ALA A 463 37.30 26.09 -15.87
CA ALA A 463 37.54 25.73 -14.46
C ALA A 463 36.26 25.30 -13.73
N ALA A 464 35.13 25.98 -13.95
CA ALA A 464 33.83 25.56 -13.43
C ALA A 464 33.37 24.22 -14.04
N ALA A 465 33.65 23.98 -15.33
CA ALA A 465 33.39 22.68 -15.96
C ALA A 465 34.37 21.57 -15.51
N SER A 466 35.54 21.89 -14.94
CA SER A 466 36.48 20.90 -14.39
C SER A 466 36.22 20.55 -12.92
N ASN A 467 35.46 21.38 -12.19
CA ASN A 467 35.03 21.14 -10.81
C ASN A 467 33.61 20.56 -10.69
N ALA A 468 32.92 20.37 -11.82
CA ALA A 468 31.60 19.74 -11.84
C ALA A 468 31.72 18.24 -11.49
N LEU A 469 31.37 17.88 -10.26
CA LEU A 469 31.30 16.50 -9.79
C LEU A 469 30.30 15.72 -10.66
N LYS A 470 30.78 14.72 -11.41
CA LYS A 470 29.95 13.82 -12.21
C LYS A 470 29.82 12.48 -11.51
N TRP A 471 28.79 12.36 -10.68
CA TRP A 471 28.49 11.13 -9.94
C TRP A 471 27.50 10.26 -10.70
N GLN A 472 27.71 8.94 -10.67
CA GLN A 472 26.75 7.98 -11.21
C GLN A 472 26.73 6.68 -10.39
N SER A 473 25.53 6.11 -10.30
CA SER A 473 25.30 4.74 -9.80
C SER A 473 24.75 3.86 -10.92
N ALA A 474 25.19 2.61 -10.99
CA ALA A 474 24.75 1.68 -12.02
C ALA A 474 24.80 0.22 -11.55
N VAL A 475 23.85 -0.58 -12.05
CA VAL A 475 23.85 -2.03 -11.90
C VAL A 475 24.62 -2.68 -13.07
N VAL A 476 25.55 -3.56 -12.75
CA VAL A 476 26.31 -4.37 -13.73
C VAL A 476 26.03 -5.85 -13.50
N ARG A 477 25.80 -6.62 -14.58
CA ARG A 477 25.60 -8.09 -14.53
C ARG A 477 26.94 -8.83 -14.44
N LEU A 478 27.61 -8.61 -13.32
CA LEU A 478 28.81 -9.30 -12.83
C LEU A 478 28.74 -9.34 -11.31
N SER A 479 29.29 -10.40 -10.72
CA SER A 479 29.47 -10.50 -9.28
C SER A 479 30.53 -9.51 -8.79
N ALA A 480 30.48 -9.18 -7.49
CA ALA A 480 31.46 -8.31 -6.87
C ALA A 480 32.88 -8.89 -6.95
N GLU A 481 33.01 -10.22 -6.87
CA GLU A 481 34.28 -10.94 -6.96
C GLU A 481 34.93 -10.77 -8.34
N GLU A 482 34.15 -10.78 -9.42
CA GLU A 482 34.64 -10.55 -10.78
C GLU A 482 35.11 -9.11 -11.01
N ILE A 483 34.57 -8.13 -10.27
CA ILE A 483 34.89 -6.71 -10.45
C ILE A 483 36.09 -6.28 -9.60
N ARG A 484 36.21 -6.79 -8.37
CA ARG A 484 37.25 -6.38 -7.39
C ARG A 484 38.68 -6.29 -7.97
N PRO A 485 39.18 -7.24 -8.78
CA PRO A 485 40.54 -7.17 -9.33
C PRO A 485 40.81 -5.95 -10.20
N HIS A 486 39.78 -5.34 -10.78
CA HIS A 486 39.91 -4.20 -11.69
C HIS A 486 39.85 -2.84 -10.98
N LEU A 487 39.32 -2.76 -9.75
CA LEU A 487 39.07 -1.48 -9.07
C LEU A 487 40.35 -0.70 -8.72
N ALA A 488 41.51 -1.37 -8.67
CA ALA A 488 42.78 -0.70 -8.42
C ALA A 488 43.10 0.38 -9.47
N ASP A 489 42.64 0.19 -10.72
CA ASP A 489 42.82 1.14 -11.82
C ASP A 489 41.75 2.26 -11.84
N PHE A 490 40.73 2.17 -10.97
CA PHE A 490 39.56 3.07 -10.93
C PHE A 490 39.26 3.51 -9.49
N PRO A 491 40.14 4.31 -8.87
CA PRO A 491 40.08 4.64 -7.45
C PRO A 491 38.85 5.45 -7.05
N ARG A 492 38.13 6.07 -8.00
CA ARG A 492 36.89 6.82 -7.74
C ARG A 492 35.63 6.01 -8.01
N VAL A 493 35.75 4.71 -8.26
CA VAL A 493 34.63 3.78 -8.40
C VAL A 493 34.66 2.78 -7.25
N SER A 494 33.51 2.57 -6.62
CA SER A 494 33.36 1.62 -5.52
C SER A 494 32.25 0.62 -5.81
N ILE A 495 32.41 -0.59 -5.29
CA ILE A 495 31.29 -1.53 -5.14
C ILE A 495 30.43 -1.02 -4.00
N ALA A 496 29.23 -0.54 -4.32
CA ALA A 496 28.25 -0.10 -3.34
C ALA A 496 27.48 -1.29 -2.78
N ILE A 497 26.99 -2.18 -3.66
CA ILE A 497 26.16 -3.32 -3.24
C ILE A 497 26.52 -4.59 -4.02
N ALA A 498 26.90 -5.65 -3.31
CA ALA A 498 27.06 -6.99 -3.85
C ALA A 498 25.74 -7.78 -3.70
N GLN A 499 25.11 -8.12 -4.82
CA GLN A 499 23.75 -8.68 -4.86
C GLN A 499 23.63 -9.87 -5.84
N GLY A 500 24.44 -10.90 -5.57
CA GLY A 500 24.48 -12.16 -6.31
C GLY A 500 25.19 -12.02 -7.66
N PRO A 501 24.55 -12.40 -8.78
CA PRO A 501 25.16 -12.33 -10.11
C PRO A 501 25.21 -10.90 -10.68
N SER A 502 24.84 -9.90 -9.90
CA SER A 502 24.93 -8.49 -10.26
C SER A 502 25.47 -7.65 -9.11
N THR A 503 25.99 -6.47 -9.45
CA THR A 503 26.65 -5.57 -8.51
C THR A 503 26.23 -4.13 -8.80
N VAL A 504 25.97 -3.35 -7.75
CA VAL A 504 25.79 -1.89 -7.85
C VAL A 504 27.15 -1.24 -7.69
N LEU A 505 27.56 -0.48 -8.70
CA LEU A 505 28.73 0.37 -8.68
C LEU A 505 28.29 1.83 -8.50
N ALA A 506 29.09 2.62 -7.78
CA ALA A 506 28.86 4.05 -7.61
C ALA A 506 30.21 4.79 -7.60
N GLY A 507 30.25 5.98 -8.19
CA GLY A 507 31.49 6.74 -8.28
C GLY A 507 31.51 7.79 -9.39
N ASP A 508 32.72 8.15 -9.81
CA ASP A 508 32.95 9.05 -10.95
C ASP A 508 32.38 8.43 -12.24
N GLU A 509 31.54 9.19 -12.94
CA GLU A 509 30.84 8.75 -14.16
C GLU A 509 31.82 8.31 -15.26
N THR A 510 32.97 8.98 -15.37
CA THR A 510 33.96 8.72 -16.42
C THR A 510 34.72 7.44 -16.14
N GLU A 511 35.20 7.27 -14.90
CA GLU A 511 35.87 6.05 -14.46
C GLU A 511 34.91 4.85 -14.49
N LEU A 512 33.66 5.02 -14.04
CA LEU A 512 32.65 3.95 -14.06
C LEU A 512 32.38 3.47 -15.49
N LYS A 513 32.22 4.39 -16.44
CA LYS A 513 32.06 4.05 -17.87
C LYS A 513 33.29 3.34 -18.43
N HIS A 514 34.50 3.78 -18.05
CA HIS A 514 35.73 3.14 -18.49
C HIS A 514 35.87 1.72 -17.93
N LEU A 515 35.63 1.53 -16.63
CA LEU A 515 35.60 0.21 -15.99
C LEU A 515 34.60 -0.72 -16.69
N CYS A 516 33.37 -0.26 -16.93
CA CYS A 516 32.35 -1.07 -17.62
C CYS A 516 32.78 -1.46 -19.04
N LYS A 517 33.46 -0.56 -19.76
CA LYS A 517 34.02 -0.84 -21.08
C LYS A 517 35.14 -1.89 -21.01
N THR A 518 36.04 -1.79 -20.02
CA THR A 518 37.11 -2.78 -19.77
C THR A 518 36.54 -4.16 -19.46
N LEU A 519 35.44 -4.21 -18.70
CA LEU A 519 34.73 -5.45 -18.37
C LEU A 519 33.86 -5.98 -19.51
N GLY A 520 33.71 -5.24 -20.62
CA GLY A 520 32.83 -5.61 -21.73
C GLY A 520 31.35 -5.67 -21.35
N LYS A 521 30.92 -4.90 -20.33
CA LYS A 521 29.54 -4.91 -19.82
C LYS A 521 28.86 -3.57 -20.05
N ARG A 522 27.55 -3.63 -20.31
CA ARG A 522 26.69 -2.45 -20.37
C ARG A 522 26.10 -2.18 -18.97
N PRO A 523 26.37 -1.01 -18.36
CA PRO A 523 25.76 -0.63 -17.09
C PRO A 523 24.27 -0.28 -17.29
N LEU A 524 23.45 -0.63 -16.30
CA LEU A 524 22.08 -0.13 -16.15
C LEU A 524 22.12 1.02 -15.14
N THR A 525 22.12 2.25 -15.64
CA THR A 525 22.23 3.46 -14.83
C THR A 525 20.95 3.70 -14.03
N THR A 526 21.09 4.07 -12.77
CA THR A 526 19.96 4.43 -11.90
C THR A 526 19.72 5.94 -11.94
N GLY A 527 18.46 6.38 -11.90
CA GLY A 527 18.12 7.80 -11.75
C GLY A 527 18.41 8.35 -10.35
N LEU A 528 18.59 7.45 -9.37
CA LEU A 528 18.96 7.82 -8.01
C LEU A 528 20.44 8.19 -7.94
N VAL A 529 20.72 9.45 -7.62
CA VAL A 529 22.07 9.98 -7.39
C VAL A 529 22.35 9.96 -5.88
N THR A 530 23.09 8.94 -5.42
CA THR A 530 23.47 8.81 -4.01
C THR A 530 24.85 8.19 -3.80
N ALA A 531 25.54 8.61 -2.75
CA ALA A 531 26.83 8.09 -2.29
C ALA A 531 26.72 7.08 -1.13
N MET A 532 25.53 6.55 -0.84
CA MET A 532 25.37 5.45 0.13
C MET A 532 26.24 4.24 -0.23
N HIS A 533 26.69 3.52 0.80
CA HIS A 533 27.56 2.33 0.68
C HIS A 533 28.93 2.58 0.03
N THR A 534 29.38 3.84 0.00
CA THR A 534 30.69 4.22 -0.56
C THR A 534 31.62 4.77 0.53
N PRO A 535 32.94 4.90 0.27
CA PRO A 535 33.86 5.52 1.21
C PRO A 535 33.44 6.93 1.68
N ALA A 536 32.67 7.68 0.87
CA ALA A 536 32.14 8.97 1.27
C ALA A 536 31.11 8.84 2.41
N ALA A 537 30.23 7.83 2.34
CA ALA A 537 29.28 7.54 3.43
C ALA A 537 29.99 7.02 4.69
N ALA A 538 31.09 6.25 4.54
CA ALA A 538 31.94 5.83 5.65
C ALA A 538 32.52 7.02 6.43
N ALA A 539 32.90 8.11 5.76
CA ALA A 539 33.43 9.31 6.39
C ALA A 539 32.42 10.02 7.32
N ILE A 540 31.11 9.83 7.08
CA ILE A 540 30.02 10.42 7.87
C ILE A 540 29.32 9.39 8.79
N LYS A 541 29.90 8.19 8.98
CA LYS A 541 29.28 7.09 9.76
C LYS A 541 28.88 7.51 11.18
N ALA A 542 29.65 8.37 11.84
CA ALA A 542 29.33 8.87 13.18
C ALA A 542 28.04 9.71 13.20
N GLN A 543 27.82 10.54 12.18
CA GLN A 543 26.62 11.38 12.04
C GLN A 543 25.40 10.50 11.70
N LEU A 544 25.57 9.49 10.84
CA LEU A 544 24.54 8.48 10.57
C LEU A 544 24.16 7.71 11.84
N LYS A 545 25.14 7.29 12.65
CA LYS A 545 24.87 6.60 13.93
C LYS A 545 24.09 7.50 14.88
N ALA A 546 24.47 8.76 15.02
CA ALA A 546 23.75 9.72 15.86
C ALA A 546 22.30 9.92 15.37
N PHE A 547 22.08 9.96 14.05
CA PHE A 547 20.75 10.08 13.45
C PHE A 547 19.85 8.87 13.75
N TYR A 548 20.38 7.65 13.72
CA TYR A 548 19.60 6.43 14.00
C TYR A 548 19.55 6.03 15.47
N LEU A 549 20.20 6.79 16.37
CA LEU A 549 20.13 6.57 17.81
C LEU A 549 18.77 7.05 18.35
N ARG A 550 17.81 6.13 18.39
CA ARG A 550 16.43 6.40 18.82
C ARG A 550 16.03 5.57 20.03
N PRO A 551 15.17 6.10 20.92
CA PRO A 551 14.55 5.30 21.98
C PRO A 551 13.86 4.06 21.40
N LEU A 552 14.11 2.91 22.03
CA LEU A 552 13.43 1.67 21.67
C LEU A 552 12.13 1.54 22.46
N ALA A 553 11.11 0.97 21.84
CA ALA A 553 9.87 0.62 22.52
C ALA A 553 10.14 -0.47 23.56
N GLN A 554 9.46 -0.38 24.71
CA GLN A 554 9.48 -1.46 25.69
C GLN A 554 8.62 -2.62 25.21
N VAL A 555 9.27 -3.64 24.63
CA VAL A 555 8.62 -4.88 24.21
C VAL A 555 8.91 -5.95 25.26
N SER A 556 7.89 -6.46 25.95
CA SER A 556 8.03 -7.46 27.01
C SER A 556 7.10 -8.66 26.79
N GLY A 557 7.41 -9.78 27.44
CA GLY A 557 6.59 -11.00 27.43
C GLY A 557 6.33 -11.53 26.01
N ASP A 558 5.08 -11.89 25.74
CA ASP A 558 4.67 -12.55 24.49
C ASP A 558 4.90 -11.70 23.24
N ALA A 559 4.81 -10.36 23.36
CA ALA A 559 5.11 -9.45 22.26
C ALA A 559 6.59 -9.52 21.83
N ARG A 560 7.49 -9.81 22.78
CA ARG A 560 8.92 -9.99 22.52
C ARG A 560 9.19 -11.33 21.87
N ALA A 561 8.57 -12.39 22.38
CA ALA A 561 8.67 -13.74 21.80
C ALA A 561 8.11 -13.81 20.36
N ALA A 562 7.21 -12.89 19.99
CA ALA A 562 6.65 -12.79 18.65
C ALA A 562 7.54 -12.04 17.64
N LEU A 563 8.65 -11.43 18.06
CA LEU A 563 9.55 -10.75 17.12
C LEU A 563 10.38 -11.76 16.32
N PRO A 564 10.59 -11.51 15.01
CA PRO A 564 11.46 -12.36 14.21
C PRO A 564 12.92 -12.23 14.63
N VAL A 565 13.74 -13.19 14.19
CA VAL A 565 15.19 -13.02 14.15
C VAL A 565 15.52 -11.91 13.14
N MET A 566 16.02 -10.77 13.63
CA MET A 566 16.33 -9.60 12.81
C MET A 566 17.79 -9.63 12.35
N LEU A 567 18.00 -9.75 11.05
CA LEU A 567 19.32 -9.82 10.42
C LEU A 567 19.67 -8.47 9.79
N SER A 568 20.83 -7.93 10.17
CA SER A 568 21.40 -6.70 9.65
C SER A 568 22.59 -7.01 8.76
N ALA A 569 22.80 -6.24 7.68
CA ALA A 569 24.01 -6.34 6.89
C ALA A 569 25.24 -5.78 7.61
N GLY A 570 25.06 -4.83 8.53
CA GLY A 570 26.13 -4.16 9.26
C GLY A 570 26.69 -4.93 10.45
N THR A 571 26.17 -6.13 10.75
CA THR A 571 26.66 -7.00 11.83
C THR A 571 26.58 -8.46 11.43
N ASP A 572 27.51 -9.29 11.91
CA ASP A 572 27.54 -10.73 11.60
C ASP A 572 26.52 -11.56 12.39
N THR A 573 26.13 -11.06 13.57
CA THR A 573 25.12 -11.68 14.43
C THR A 573 23.75 -11.01 14.24
N PRO A 574 22.64 -11.72 14.50
CA PRO A 574 21.34 -11.08 14.60
C PRO A 574 21.37 -9.89 15.58
N LEU A 575 20.52 -8.90 15.35
CA LEU A 575 20.36 -7.78 16.28
C LEU A 575 19.98 -8.35 17.65
N GLN A 576 20.78 -8.06 18.67
CA GLN A 576 20.55 -8.59 20.00
C GLN A 576 19.31 -7.93 20.61
N LEU A 577 18.22 -8.69 20.53
CA LEU A 577 16.94 -8.39 21.13
C LEU A 577 16.88 -8.91 22.59
N ALA A 578 17.95 -8.76 23.37
CA ALA A 578 17.94 -9.09 24.80
C ALA A 578 17.06 -8.12 25.62
N ASP A 579 16.90 -8.38 26.93
CA ASP A 579 16.12 -7.56 27.87
C ASP A 579 16.56 -6.09 27.90
N GLU A 580 17.81 -5.84 27.53
CA GLU A 580 18.36 -4.50 27.28
C GLU A 580 18.81 -4.41 25.81
N CYS A 581 17.86 -4.40 24.88
CA CYS A 581 18.19 -4.00 23.52
C CYS A 581 18.76 -2.58 23.60
N GLN A 582 20.04 -2.43 23.27
CA GLN A 582 20.71 -1.15 23.39
C GLN A 582 20.42 -0.34 22.12
N PRO A 583 19.79 0.86 22.23
CA PRO A 583 19.61 1.77 21.11
C PRO A 583 20.88 1.95 20.27
N ASP A 584 22.04 1.95 20.94
CA ASP A 584 23.36 2.08 20.32
C ASP A 584 23.69 0.95 19.34
N ALA A 585 23.31 -0.30 19.65
CA ALA A 585 23.58 -1.45 18.81
C ALA A 585 22.76 -1.40 17.51
N VAL A 586 21.47 -1.06 17.61
CA VAL A 586 20.59 -0.86 16.45
C VAL A 586 21.09 0.28 15.59
N ALA A 587 21.41 1.43 16.19
CA ALA A 587 21.94 2.59 15.49
C ALA A 587 23.28 2.29 14.80
N HIS A 588 24.17 1.56 15.46
CA HIS A 588 25.45 1.14 14.90
C HIS A 588 25.28 0.19 13.71
N ALA A 589 24.37 -0.78 13.81
CA ALA A 589 24.07 -1.72 12.73
C ALA A 589 23.55 -1.00 11.48
N ILE A 590 22.54 -0.14 11.64
CA ILE A 590 21.97 0.64 10.53
C ILE A 590 23.03 1.58 9.93
N ALA A 591 23.76 2.34 10.75
CA ALA A 591 24.80 3.23 10.26
C ALA A 591 25.90 2.47 9.50
N THR A 592 26.28 1.27 9.95
CA THR A 592 27.22 0.40 9.24
C THR A 592 26.67 -0.04 7.90
N THR A 593 25.43 -0.55 7.85
CA THR A 593 24.76 -0.92 6.58
C THR A 593 24.74 0.23 5.58
N PHE A 594 24.51 1.47 6.02
CA PHE A 594 24.43 2.64 5.13
C PHE A 594 25.79 3.16 4.65
N SER A 595 26.81 3.01 5.49
CA SER A 595 28.11 3.65 5.30
C SER A 595 29.14 2.74 4.64
N GLU A 596 28.96 1.42 4.71
CA GLU A 596 29.85 0.42 4.15
C GLU A 596 29.24 -0.29 2.93
N PRO A 597 30.07 -0.93 2.07
CA PRO A 597 29.58 -1.77 0.99
C PRO A 597 28.61 -2.84 1.50
N LEU A 598 27.40 -2.87 0.94
CA LEU A 598 26.37 -3.83 1.34
C LEU A 598 26.60 -5.18 0.65
N ASP A 599 26.88 -6.23 1.42
CA ASP A 599 26.85 -7.61 0.92
C ASP A 599 25.48 -8.26 1.17
N PHE A 600 24.55 -7.97 0.28
CA PHE A 600 23.20 -8.55 0.34
C PHE A 600 23.22 -10.06 0.06
N THR A 601 24.19 -10.54 -0.71
CA THR A 601 24.38 -11.98 -0.95
C THR A 601 24.64 -12.70 0.36
N ALA A 602 25.60 -12.21 1.15
CA ALA A 602 25.91 -12.77 2.46
C ALA A 602 24.71 -12.72 3.42
N LEU A 603 23.93 -11.63 3.40
CA LEU A 603 22.73 -11.49 4.22
C LEU A 603 21.66 -12.55 3.88
N VAL A 604 21.39 -12.79 2.60
CA VAL A 604 20.43 -13.83 2.15
C VAL A 604 20.89 -15.24 2.55
N LEU A 605 22.20 -15.51 2.47
CA LEU A 605 22.75 -16.80 2.91
C LEU A 605 22.62 -17.00 4.42
N ARG A 606 22.82 -15.94 5.21
CA ARG A 606 22.60 -16.00 6.66
C ARG A 606 21.12 -16.24 6.98
N ALA A 607 20.20 -15.59 6.27
CA ALA A 607 18.77 -15.87 6.41
C ALA A 607 18.44 -17.33 6.08
N ALA A 608 18.96 -17.86 4.98
CA ALA A 608 18.76 -19.26 4.59
C ALA A 608 19.34 -20.24 5.63
N LYS A 609 20.53 -19.93 6.18
CA LYS A 609 21.16 -20.70 7.27
C LYS A 609 20.33 -20.64 8.56
N ALA A 610 19.68 -19.52 8.83
CA ALA A 610 18.78 -19.33 9.97
C ALA A 610 17.42 -20.03 9.80
N GLY A 611 17.11 -20.58 8.62
CA GLY A 611 15.88 -21.34 8.36
C GLY A 611 15.00 -20.78 7.26
N ALA A 612 15.28 -19.57 6.75
CA ALA A 612 14.44 -18.94 5.72
C ALA A 612 14.35 -19.80 4.46
N ARG A 613 13.14 -20.00 3.95
CA ARG A 613 12.83 -20.70 2.70
C ARG A 613 11.91 -19.90 1.80
N LEU A 614 10.95 -19.18 2.39
CA LEU A 614 9.98 -18.33 1.69
C LEU A 614 10.18 -16.88 2.12
N PHE A 615 10.58 -16.03 1.18
CA PHE A 615 10.77 -14.59 1.39
C PHE A 615 9.55 -13.82 0.85
N VAL A 616 9.00 -12.93 1.68
CA VAL A 616 7.97 -11.98 1.28
C VAL A 616 8.60 -10.59 1.30
N GLU A 617 8.59 -9.92 0.15
CA GLU A 617 9.04 -8.54 0.03
C GLU A 617 7.95 -7.60 0.54
N VAL A 618 8.27 -6.88 1.63
CA VAL A 618 7.36 -6.05 2.42
C VAL A 618 7.61 -4.59 2.11
N GLY A 619 6.96 -4.08 1.07
CA GLY A 619 7.06 -2.68 0.68
C GLY A 619 6.58 -2.42 -0.73
N ALA A 620 7.02 -1.30 -1.29
CA ALA A 620 6.70 -0.91 -2.65
C ALA A 620 7.58 -1.65 -3.66
N GLY A 621 6.97 -2.35 -4.61
CA GLY A 621 7.67 -2.91 -5.77
C GLY A 621 8.24 -4.32 -5.61
N ARG A 622 9.15 -4.65 -6.54
CA ARG A 622 9.70 -5.99 -6.77
C ARG A 622 11.22 -5.97 -6.96
N GLN A 623 11.92 -5.34 -6.02
CA GLN A 623 13.38 -5.22 -6.06
C GLN A 623 14.03 -6.45 -5.44
N THR A 624 13.78 -6.66 -4.15
CA THR A 624 14.52 -7.64 -3.35
C THR A 624 14.13 -9.07 -3.68
N SER A 625 12.86 -9.32 -4.03
CA SER A 625 12.39 -10.64 -4.46
C SER A 625 13.10 -11.11 -5.74
N GLY A 626 13.30 -10.21 -6.71
CA GLY A 626 14.04 -10.53 -7.94
C GLY A 626 15.52 -10.83 -7.67
N ILE A 627 16.15 -10.06 -6.78
CA ILE A 627 17.55 -10.25 -6.39
C ILE A 627 17.73 -11.56 -5.62
N ILE A 628 16.86 -11.86 -4.65
CA ILE A 628 16.91 -13.11 -3.88
C ILE A 628 16.74 -14.32 -4.79
N GLN A 629 15.81 -14.27 -5.75
CA GLN A 629 15.64 -15.36 -6.72
C GLN A 629 16.92 -15.56 -7.55
N ALA A 630 17.54 -14.47 -8.01
CA ALA A 630 18.79 -14.57 -8.77
C ALA A 630 19.96 -15.13 -7.93
N ILE A 631 20.04 -14.79 -6.64
CA ILE A 631 21.01 -15.38 -5.71
C ILE A 631 20.74 -16.88 -5.52
N ALA A 632 19.48 -17.24 -5.32
CA ALA A 632 19.06 -18.62 -5.12
C ALA A 632 19.37 -19.49 -6.34
N ASP A 633 19.00 -19.03 -7.54
CA ASP A 633 19.25 -19.72 -8.81
C ASP A 633 20.75 -19.91 -9.05
N ALA A 634 21.55 -18.85 -8.89
CA ALA A 634 23.00 -18.89 -9.10
C ALA A 634 23.72 -19.84 -8.13
N ARG A 635 23.14 -20.09 -6.95
CA ARG A 635 23.69 -20.97 -5.91
C ARG A 635 22.95 -22.30 -5.76
N LEU A 636 21.98 -22.58 -6.65
CA LEU A 636 21.14 -23.78 -6.62
C LEU A 636 20.44 -24.00 -5.27
N MET A 637 19.97 -22.91 -4.65
CA MET A 637 19.26 -22.93 -3.37
C MET A 637 17.75 -23.04 -3.56
N ARG A 638 17.07 -23.77 -2.66
CA ARG A 638 15.60 -23.87 -2.61
C ARG A 638 15.00 -22.70 -1.82
N LEU A 639 15.11 -21.49 -2.38
CA LEU A 639 14.47 -20.29 -1.85
C LEU A 639 13.46 -19.77 -2.86
N SER A 640 12.36 -19.21 -2.37
CA SER A 640 11.38 -18.49 -3.18
C SER A 640 11.15 -17.09 -2.60
N ALA A 641 10.99 -16.09 -3.46
CA ALA A 641 10.80 -14.71 -3.02
C ALA A 641 9.71 -13.99 -3.83
N HIS A 642 8.80 -13.29 -3.15
CA HIS A 642 7.58 -12.74 -3.77
C HIS A 642 7.27 -11.30 -3.33
N PRO A 643 6.90 -10.42 -4.28
CA PRO A 643 6.44 -9.07 -3.96
C PRO A 643 5.02 -9.05 -3.41
N CYS A 644 4.75 -8.08 -2.56
CA CYS A 644 3.41 -7.66 -2.15
C CYS A 644 3.04 -6.27 -2.68
N ASP A 645 3.73 -5.77 -3.72
CA ASP A 645 3.79 -4.38 -4.25
C ASP A 645 2.47 -3.57 -4.38
N GLY A 646 1.32 -4.19 -4.17
CA GLY A 646 0.03 -3.56 -4.01
C GLY A 646 -0.54 -2.95 -5.29
N GLN A 647 0.15 -3.17 -6.41
CA GLN A 647 -0.29 -2.77 -7.74
C GLN A 647 -1.29 -3.81 -8.26
N ASP A 648 -2.53 -3.39 -8.47
CA ASP A 648 -3.66 -4.20 -8.97
C ASP A 648 -4.03 -5.44 -8.13
N GLY A 649 -3.41 -5.64 -6.96
CA GLY A 649 -3.67 -6.75 -6.02
C GLY A 649 -3.21 -8.14 -6.48
N LYS A 650 -2.79 -8.33 -7.73
CA LYS A 650 -2.39 -9.64 -8.29
C LYS A 650 -1.12 -10.21 -7.65
N ALA A 651 -0.13 -9.38 -7.37
CA ALA A 651 1.10 -9.81 -6.70
C ALA A 651 0.79 -10.34 -5.30
N LEU A 652 0.02 -9.57 -4.52
CA LEU A 652 -0.46 -9.99 -3.20
C LEU A 652 -1.25 -11.30 -3.28
N GLN A 653 -2.14 -11.45 -4.26
CA GLN A 653 -2.95 -12.66 -4.42
C GLN A 653 -2.10 -13.91 -4.73
N LYS A 654 -1.07 -13.79 -5.59
CA LYS A 654 -0.10 -14.87 -5.84
C LYS A 654 0.73 -15.19 -4.60
N THR A 655 1.10 -14.17 -3.83
CA THR A 655 1.81 -14.35 -2.55
C THR A 655 0.94 -15.07 -1.53
N LEU A 656 -0.35 -14.72 -1.41
CA LEU A 656 -1.32 -15.42 -0.54
C LEU A 656 -1.46 -16.90 -0.94
N ALA A 657 -1.59 -17.20 -2.23
CA ALA A 657 -1.66 -18.58 -2.70
C ALA A 657 -0.43 -19.41 -2.26
N ARG A 658 0.76 -18.83 -2.37
CA ARG A 658 2.02 -19.45 -1.95
C ARG A 658 2.13 -19.61 -0.45
N LEU A 659 1.79 -18.57 0.32
CA LEU A 659 1.81 -18.63 1.78
C LEU A 659 0.90 -19.76 2.29
N ILE A 660 -0.29 -19.93 1.70
CA ILE A 660 -1.21 -21.02 2.03
C ILE A 660 -0.60 -22.39 1.66
N ALA A 661 -0.05 -22.54 0.45
CA ALA A 661 0.56 -23.79 0.01
C ALA A 661 1.83 -24.17 0.81
N HIS A 662 2.55 -23.18 1.32
CA HIS A 662 3.68 -23.35 2.24
C HIS A 662 3.25 -23.53 3.71
N SER A 663 1.96 -23.67 3.99
CA SER A 663 1.42 -23.93 5.33
C SER A 663 1.79 -22.85 6.35
N ILE A 664 1.84 -21.59 5.89
CA ILE A 664 2.05 -20.45 6.78
C ILE A 664 0.73 -20.19 7.53
N PRO A 665 0.72 -20.17 8.87
CA PRO A 665 -0.46 -19.77 9.64
C PRO A 665 -0.85 -18.32 9.30
N MET A 666 -2.11 -18.11 8.91
CA MET A 666 -2.65 -16.79 8.58
C MET A 666 -4.16 -16.75 8.79
N ASN A 667 -4.72 -15.55 8.90
CA ASN A 667 -6.15 -15.31 8.94
C ASN A 667 -6.77 -15.43 7.54
N LEU A 668 -7.45 -16.55 7.27
CA LEU A 668 -8.10 -16.81 5.98
C LEU A 668 -9.52 -16.21 5.86
N SER A 669 -10.06 -15.59 6.92
CA SER A 669 -11.43 -15.06 6.92
C SER A 669 -11.69 -14.02 5.81
N ARG A 670 -10.64 -13.30 5.41
CA ARG A 670 -10.67 -12.30 4.33
C ARG A 670 -10.67 -12.91 2.93
N LEU A 671 -10.33 -14.20 2.81
CA LEU A 671 -10.44 -14.98 1.58
C LEU A 671 -11.78 -15.69 1.43
N ARG A 672 -12.59 -15.73 2.50
CA ARG A 672 -13.92 -16.32 2.47
C ARG A 672 -14.84 -15.42 1.61
N PRO A 673 -15.45 -15.95 0.54
CA PRO A 673 -16.37 -15.18 -0.30
C PRO A 673 -17.55 -14.63 0.53
N ALA A 674 -18.04 -13.45 0.17
CA ALA A 674 -19.26 -12.91 0.75
C ALA A 674 -20.47 -13.70 0.25
N ILE A 675 -20.94 -14.68 1.04
CA ILE A 675 -22.19 -15.39 0.78
C ILE A 675 -23.30 -14.62 1.50
N ALA A 676 -24.37 -14.28 0.77
CA ALA A 676 -25.44 -13.39 1.21
C ALA A 676 -26.17 -13.77 2.53
N ASP A 677 -25.92 -14.95 3.10
CA ASP A 677 -26.69 -15.52 4.21
C ASP A 677 -25.88 -15.97 5.45
N ALA A 678 -24.59 -15.63 5.59
CA ALA A 678 -23.80 -16.05 6.77
C ALA A 678 -23.45 -14.87 7.70
N PRO A 679 -23.85 -14.87 8.99
CA PRO A 679 -23.28 -13.95 9.97
C PRO A 679 -21.77 -14.21 10.06
N ARG A 680 -20.96 -13.16 9.87
CA ARG A 680 -19.50 -13.22 10.09
C ARG A 680 -19.26 -13.43 11.58
N ALA A 681 -19.20 -14.68 12.02
CA ALA A 681 -18.49 -15.02 13.23
C ALA A 681 -16.99 -14.91 12.92
N ALA A 682 -16.28 -14.04 13.65
CA ALA A 682 -14.84 -14.15 13.71
C ALA A 682 -14.54 -15.55 14.26
N GLN A 683 -13.99 -16.43 13.42
CA GLN A 683 -13.32 -17.61 13.95
C GLN A 683 -12.04 -17.11 14.60
N GLU A 684 -12.09 -16.95 15.93
CA GLU A 684 -10.90 -16.89 16.75
C GLU A 684 -10.14 -18.21 16.57
N THR A 685 -9.10 -18.18 15.75
CA THR A 685 -8.06 -19.21 15.81
C THR A 685 -6.78 -18.56 16.28
N THR A 686 -6.69 -18.31 17.57
CA THR A 686 -5.43 -18.35 18.32
C THR A 686 -5.75 -18.49 19.80
N PRO A 687 -4.99 -19.28 20.57
CA PRO A 687 -4.43 -18.75 21.80
C PRO A 687 -3.39 -17.66 21.48
#